data_AF-A0A078JQS2-F1
#
_entry.id   AF-A0A078JQS2-F1
#
_cell.length_a   1.000
_cell.length_b   1.000
_cell.length_c   1.000
_cell.angle_alpha   90.00
_cell.angle_beta   90.00
_cell.angle_gamma   90.00
#
_symmetry.space_group_name_H-M   'P 1'
#
loop_
_entity.id
_entity.type
_entity.pdbx_description
1 polymer ?
#
loop_
_entity_poly.entity_id
_entity_poly.type
_entity_poly.pdbx_seq_one_letter_code
_entity_poly.pdbx_strand_id
1 'polypeptide(L)'
;KGKIRLSAFYRHISFLVKLLFSRDISSPVTDEESTLYVNDPTDAEGFELSPEARAQADLKFTYVDNYFEEALKMRNILEEFDRDHGIRPPTILGVREHVFTGSVSSLASFMSSQETSFVTLGQRVLAKPLKIRMHYGHSDVFDRVFHITRGGISKASRVINASEDIFAGFNSILRQGNITHHEYIQVGKGRDVGLNQIALFEGKVAGGNGEQVLSRDVYRLGQLLDFFRMMSFYFTTVGFYFCTMLTVLTLYIFLYGKAYLAFSRVGATIRERAILVNNTALSAALSAQFLFQIGVFTAVPMILGFILEQGFLQAIVSFTAMQFQLCTVFFTFSIGTRAHYFGRTLLHGGASVCQQYKTTGRGFVVKHIKFSENYRLYSRSHFVKGMEVILLLVVYLACGNDEAGSVSYILLTVSSCFLAFSWLFAPYLFNLSGFERQKVVEDFKEWTKWLFHRGGGIGVEGAESWEAWWEDELSHIGTLSGRLVETILSLRFFIFQYGVVYKLNVHGSDTSFAVYGWSWAAFAVILVIFKVFAFIQKISVSFRLVRRFIQGLALLVSLAGIIVAVVLTELSVTDIFACVLAFLPTGWGVLSIACAWKPTIKRIGMWESVRSLARLYDAGMGMLIFLPVALFSLFPFVSTFRHV
;
A
#
# COMPACT_ATOMS: atom_id res chain seq x y z
N LYS A 1 13.78 -22.19 24.57
CA LYS A 1 14.17 -22.14 26.01
C LYS A 1 15.10 -20.98 26.40
N GLY A 2 15.69 -20.21 25.46
CA GLY A 2 16.50 -19.01 25.76
C GLY A 2 15.75 -17.66 25.91
N LYS A 3 14.47 -17.57 25.53
CA LYS A 3 13.69 -16.31 25.57
C LYS A 3 13.11 -15.94 26.94
N ILE A 4 13.02 -16.88 27.88
CA ILE A 4 12.44 -16.64 29.22
C ILE A 4 13.49 -16.09 30.20
N ARG A 5 14.79 -16.35 29.97
CA ARG A 5 15.88 -15.93 30.87
C ARG A 5 16.26 -14.45 30.75
N LEU A 6 16.01 -13.76 29.63
CA LEU A 6 16.33 -12.33 29.50
C LEU A 6 15.36 -11.41 30.27
N SER A 7 14.07 -11.76 30.36
CA SER A 7 13.10 -10.97 31.14
C SER A 7 13.33 -11.08 32.67
N ALA A 8 14.00 -12.14 33.11
CA ALA A 8 14.40 -12.31 34.51
C ALA A 8 15.61 -11.42 34.87
N PHE A 9 16.49 -11.16 33.90
CA PHE A 9 17.70 -10.34 34.10
C PHE A 9 17.35 -8.85 34.30
N TYR A 10 16.39 -8.33 33.54
CA TYR A 10 15.88 -6.96 33.71
C TYR A 10 15.13 -6.74 35.03
N ARG A 11 14.41 -7.77 35.51
CA ARG A 11 13.79 -7.75 36.85
C ARG A 11 14.82 -7.70 37.97
N HIS A 12 15.95 -8.41 37.80
CA HIS A 12 17.04 -8.39 38.77
C HIS A 12 17.73 -7.04 38.84
N ILE A 13 17.94 -6.35 37.71
CA ILE A 13 18.56 -5.01 37.68
C ILE A 13 17.62 -3.95 38.26
N SER A 14 16.33 -3.97 37.93
CA SER A 14 15.37 -3.01 38.49
C SER A 14 15.14 -3.23 39.99
N PHE A 15 15.20 -4.49 40.46
CA PHE A 15 15.22 -4.84 41.88
C PHE A 15 16.51 -4.39 42.58
N LEU A 16 17.69 -4.59 41.95
CA LEU A 16 18.98 -4.11 42.47
C LEU A 16 19.05 -2.59 42.56
N VAL A 17 18.49 -1.88 41.58
CA VAL A 17 18.36 -0.42 41.60
C VAL A 17 17.46 0.01 42.75
N LYS A 18 16.29 -0.63 42.95
CA LYS A 18 15.46 -0.39 44.14
C LYS A 18 16.19 -0.69 45.46
N LEU A 19 16.94 -1.79 45.54
CA LEU A 19 17.68 -2.19 46.75
C LEU A 19 18.84 -1.24 47.09
N LEU A 20 19.46 -0.64 46.08
CA LEU A 20 20.50 0.38 46.26
C LEU A 20 19.94 1.74 46.70
N PHE A 21 18.67 2.03 46.40
CA PHE A 21 18.01 3.30 46.79
C PHE A 21 17.14 3.21 48.05
N SER A 22 16.83 2.02 48.56
CA SER A 22 16.07 1.83 49.81
C SER A 22 16.93 1.84 51.09
N ARG A 23 18.17 2.33 51.04
CA ARG A 23 19.08 2.30 52.20
C ARG A 23 18.95 3.46 53.19
N ASP A 24 17.95 4.32 53.03
CA ASP A 24 17.60 5.37 53.98
C ASP A 24 16.09 5.39 54.24
N ILE A 25 15.58 4.46 55.05
CA ILE A 25 14.44 4.64 55.98
C ILE A 25 14.48 3.46 56.95
N SER A 26 14.81 3.74 58.19
CA SER A 26 14.77 2.82 59.32
C SER A 26 13.38 2.88 60.00
N SER A 27 12.67 1.75 60.07
CA SER A 27 11.98 1.27 61.28
C SER A 27 11.21 -0.05 60.99
N PRO A 28 11.08 -0.95 61.99
CA PRO A 28 10.68 -2.34 61.79
C PRO A 28 9.18 -2.56 62.09
N VAL A 29 8.51 -3.37 61.27
CA VAL A 29 7.25 -4.02 61.67
C VAL A 29 7.28 -5.47 61.20
N THR A 30 6.85 -6.33 62.11
CA THR A 30 7.02 -7.78 62.28
C THR A 30 6.22 -8.65 61.31
N ASP A 31 6.79 -9.82 61.00
CA ASP A 31 6.15 -10.99 60.37
C ASP A 31 5.22 -11.73 61.36
N GLU A 32 4.05 -12.17 60.88
CA GLU A 32 3.15 -13.27 61.31
C GLU A 32 1.94 -13.16 60.34
N GLU A 33 1.38 -14.15 59.65
CA GLU A 33 1.16 -15.58 59.88
C GLU A 33 0.82 -16.28 58.55
N SER A 34 0.93 -17.61 58.57
CA SER A 34 0.87 -18.55 57.46
C SER A 34 -0.51 -19.19 57.23
N THR A 35 -0.66 -19.75 56.01
CA THR A 35 -1.47 -20.95 55.63
C THR A 35 -3.00 -20.92 55.62
N LEU A 36 -3.60 -21.12 54.44
CA LEU A 36 -4.67 -22.11 54.21
C LEU A 36 -4.87 -22.43 52.72
N TYR A 37 -5.08 -23.71 52.43
CA TYR A 37 -5.13 -24.37 51.12
C TYR A 37 -6.57 -24.45 50.55
N VAL A 38 -6.71 -24.12 49.26
CA VAL A 38 -7.35 -24.92 48.16
C VAL A 38 -8.89 -24.97 47.93
N ASN A 39 -9.22 -24.79 46.63
CA ASN A 39 -10.36 -25.25 45.80
C ASN A 39 -11.65 -24.39 45.65
N ASP A 40 -11.66 -23.50 44.64
CA ASP A 40 -12.76 -23.40 43.63
C ASP A 40 -12.29 -22.59 42.38
N PRO A 41 -12.61 -22.96 41.11
CA PRO A 41 -12.03 -22.34 39.91
C PRO A 41 -12.96 -21.35 39.18
N THR A 42 -13.74 -20.52 39.89
CA THR A 42 -14.72 -19.61 39.23
C THR A 42 -14.89 -18.20 39.80
N ASP A 43 -13.96 -17.65 40.58
CA ASP A 43 -14.07 -16.24 41.02
C ASP A 43 -13.00 -15.33 40.41
N ALA A 44 -13.48 -14.40 39.57
CA ALA A 44 -12.72 -13.35 38.91
C ALA A 44 -12.40 -12.16 39.85
N GLU A 45 -12.10 -12.42 41.13
CA GLU A 45 -11.80 -11.38 42.14
C GLU A 45 -10.35 -11.44 42.66
N GLY A 46 -9.50 -12.33 42.14
CA GLY A 46 -8.08 -12.44 42.51
C GLY A 46 -7.12 -11.44 41.86
N PHE A 47 -7.62 -10.40 41.16
CA PHE A 47 -6.77 -9.49 40.38
C PHE A 47 -6.38 -8.19 41.10
N GLU A 48 -6.89 -7.93 42.31
CA GLU A 48 -6.80 -6.58 42.90
C GLU A 48 -5.74 -6.34 43.99
N LEU A 49 -5.06 -7.34 44.56
CA LEU A 49 -4.24 -7.10 45.77
C LEU A 49 -2.85 -7.76 45.81
N SER A 50 -2.14 -7.82 44.68
CA SER A 50 -0.71 -8.19 44.66
C SER A 50 0.17 -7.07 44.08
N PRO A 51 1.20 -6.58 44.82
CA PRO A 51 2.24 -5.70 44.29
C PRO A 51 2.97 -6.30 43.06
N GLU A 52 2.97 -7.62 42.91
CA GLU A 52 3.59 -8.35 41.81
C GLU A 52 2.71 -8.35 40.55
N ALA A 53 1.38 -8.32 40.72
CA ALA A 53 0.44 -8.07 39.62
C ALA A 53 0.52 -6.61 39.13
N ARG A 54 0.82 -5.63 40.02
CA ARG A 54 1.12 -4.25 39.61
C ARG A 54 2.41 -4.11 38.79
N ALA A 55 3.34 -5.05 38.91
CA ALA A 55 4.53 -5.13 38.06
C ALA A 55 4.29 -5.84 36.71
N GLN A 56 3.12 -6.47 36.53
CA GLN A 56 2.72 -7.12 35.27
C GLN A 56 1.90 -6.22 34.33
N ALA A 57 1.54 -4.99 34.75
CA ALA A 57 0.88 -4.03 33.89
C ALA A 57 1.88 -3.06 33.23
N ASP A 58 2.12 -3.32 31.93
CA ASP A 58 2.43 -2.37 30.88
C ASP A 58 3.75 -1.58 30.93
N LEU A 59 4.86 -2.30 30.72
CA LEU A 59 5.72 -1.92 29.60
C LEU A 59 5.31 -2.75 28.38
N LYS A 60 4.62 -2.12 27.42
CA LYS A 60 4.29 -2.72 26.12
C LYS A 60 5.58 -2.79 25.26
N PHE A 61 6.59 -3.53 25.72
CA PHE A 61 7.80 -3.79 24.96
C PHE A 61 7.52 -4.84 23.89
N THR A 62 7.13 -4.36 22.72
CA THR A 62 7.11 -5.19 21.52
C THR A 62 8.52 -5.16 20.90
N TYR A 63 9.40 -6.08 21.28
CA TYR A 63 10.76 -6.24 20.71
C TYR A 63 11.62 -4.97 20.73
N VAL A 64 11.81 -4.44 21.91
CA VAL A 64 12.68 -3.29 22.15
C VAL A 64 13.86 -3.78 22.97
N ASP A 65 15.03 -3.81 22.36
CA ASP A 65 16.28 -4.07 23.09
C ASP A 65 16.81 -2.72 23.55
N ASN A 66 16.71 -2.46 24.85
CA ASN A 66 17.46 -1.37 25.44
C ASN A 66 18.90 -1.86 25.66
N TYR A 67 19.87 -1.09 25.20
CA TYR A 67 21.26 -1.34 25.60
C TYR A 67 21.39 -1.06 27.10
N PHE A 68 22.21 -1.83 27.81
CA PHE A 68 22.36 -1.67 29.25
C PHE A 68 22.78 -0.24 29.62
N GLU A 69 23.66 0.33 28.81
CA GLU A 69 24.17 1.69 28.92
C GLU A 69 23.06 2.75 28.79
N GLU A 70 22.08 2.50 27.92
CA GLU A 70 20.93 3.39 27.73
C GLU A 70 19.92 3.28 28.89
N ALA A 71 19.76 2.08 29.46
CA ALA A 71 18.90 1.88 30.62
C ALA A 71 19.38 2.66 31.85
N LEU A 72 20.69 2.84 32.03
CA LEU A 72 21.25 3.67 33.12
C LEU A 72 20.85 5.15 33.02
N LYS A 73 20.51 5.64 31.83
CA LYS A 73 20.07 7.02 31.60
C LYS A 73 18.59 7.24 31.92
N MET A 74 17.82 6.18 32.22
CA MET A 74 16.39 6.28 32.48
C MET A 74 16.07 7.24 33.63
N ARG A 75 16.93 7.31 34.66
CA ARG A 75 16.80 8.28 35.75
C ARG A 75 16.74 9.72 35.24
N ASN A 76 17.60 10.06 34.27
CA ASN A 76 17.67 11.41 33.72
C ASN A 76 16.41 11.76 32.94
N ILE A 77 15.81 10.78 32.25
CA ILE A 77 14.55 10.98 31.52
C ILE A 77 13.41 11.22 32.47
N LEU A 78 13.29 10.44 33.54
CA LEU A 78 12.20 10.59 34.49
C LEU A 78 12.22 11.98 35.15
N GLU A 79 13.40 12.54 35.38
CA GLU A 79 13.58 13.92 35.87
C GLU A 79 13.01 14.99 34.91
N GLU A 80 12.90 14.69 33.61
CA GLU A 80 12.31 15.63 32.64
C GLU A 80 10.81 15.86 32.91
N PHE A 81 10.12 14.98 33.65
CA PHE A 81 8.73 15.24 34.05
C PHE A 81 8.59 16.45 34.97
N ASP A 82 9.58 16.70 35.82
CA ASP A 82 9.60 17.78 36.80
C ASP A 82 10.26 19.06 36.27
N ARG A 83 10.92 18.99 35.10
CA ARG A 83 11.56 20.15 34.46
C ARG A 83 10.57 21.04 33.73
N ASP A 84 10.90 22.33 33.71
CA ASP A 84 10.14 23.31 32.95
C ASP A 84 10.45 23.20 31.44
N HIS A 85 9.44 22.78 30.68
CA HIS A 85 9.46 22.69 29.21
C HIS A 85 8.58 23.74 28.52
N GLY A 86 8.26 24.83 29.22
CA GLY A 86 7.47 25.95 28.76
C GLY A 86 6.08 25.97 29.39
N ILE A 87 5.03 26.03 28.56
CA ILE A 87 3.69 26.43 29.03
C ILE A 87 3.04 25.37 29.95
N ARG A 88 3.36 24.08 29.79
CA ARG A 88 2.70 22.98 30.51
C ARG A 88 3.65 21.83 30.84
N PRO A 89 3.43 21.13 31.96
CA PRO A 89 4.23 19.96 32.32
C PRO A 89 4.13 18.89 31.23
N PRO A 90 5.22 18.19 30.92
CA PRO A 90 5.18 17.09 29.97
C PRO A 90 4.35 15.94 30.54
N THR A 91 3.63 15.27 29.66
CA THR A 91 2.80 14.10 29.97
C THR A 91 3.29 12.87 29.22
N ILE A 92 4.03 13.08 28.14
CA ILE A 92 4.71 12.04 27.36
C ILE A 92 6.10 12.56 27.03
N LEU A 93 7.12 11.79 27.41
CA LEU A 93 8.52 12.04 27.09
C LEU A 93 8.93 11.14 25.93
N GLY A 94 9.21 11.77 24.79
CA GLY A 94 9.67 11.07 23.61
C GLY A 94 11.15 10.75 23.67
N VAL A 95 11.53 9.57 23.20
CA VAL A 95 12.94 9.15 23.10
C VAL A 95 13.31 8.85 21.64
N ARG A 96 14.60 8.96 21.31
CA ARG A 96 15.13 8.55 20.01
C ARG A 96 15.06 7.03 19.87
N GLU A 97 14.74 6.55 18.68
CA GLU A 97 14.85 5.13 18.33
C GLU A 97 16.05 4.89 17.39
N HIS A 98 16.70 3.74 17.56
CA HIS A 98 17.78 3.26 16.71
C HIS A 98 17.34 1.97 16.01
N VAL A 99 17.20 2.03 14.68
CA VAL A 99 16.81 0.89 13.86
C VAL A 99 18.05 0.04 13.52
N PHE A 100 18.26 -1.05 14.25
CA PHE A 100 19.48 -1.85 14.10
C PHE A 100 19.44 -2.84 12.92
N THR A 101 18.31 -2.99 12.25
CA THR A 101 18.15 -3.92 11.12
C THR A 101 18.59 -3.33 9.78
N GLY A 102 19.07 -2.09 9.74
CA GLY A 102 19.44 -1.41 8.49
C GLY A 102 20.55 -2.09 7.69
N SER A 103 21.46 -2.83 8.33
CA SER A 103 22.56 -3.54 7.66
C SER A 103 22.18 -4.89 7.06
N VAL A 104 20.93 -5.35 7.22
CA VAL A 104 20.51 -6.70 6.82
C VAL A 104 20.25 -6.81 5.31
N SER A 105 19.76 -5.73 4.69
CA SER A 105 19.48 -5.67 3.25
C SER A 105 19.38 -4.23 2.76
N SER A 106 19.52 -4.01 1.46
CA SER A 106 19.23 -2.72 0.80
C SER A 106 17.85 -2.14 1.17
N LEU A 107 16.79 -2.96 1.15
CA LEU A 107 15.45 -2.53 1.56
C LEU A 107 15.38 -2.09 3.03
N ALA A 108 16.04 -2.85 3.91
CA ALA A 108 16.12 -2.52 5.33
C ALA A 108 16.91 -1.23 5.55
N SER A 109 17.97 -1.00 4.77
CA SER A 109 18.75 0.24 4.76
C SER A 109 17.88 1.42 4.37
N PHE A 110 17.10 1.34 3.28
CA PHE A 110 16.21 2.42 2.84
C PHE A 110 15.18 2.81 3.91
N MET A 111 14.52 1.80 4.50
CA MET A 111 13.53 2.02 5.55
C MET A 111 14.17 2.55 6.83
N SER A 112 15.33 2.01 7.21
CA SER A 112 16.08 2.48 8.37
C SER A 112 16.48 3.95 8.20
N SER A 113 16.97 4.36 7.03
CA SER A 113 17.34 5.77 6.78
C SER A 113 16.12 6.70 6.78
N GLN A 114 15.00 6.26 6.20
CA GLN A 114 13.75 7.03 6.24
C GLN A 114 13.24 7.20 7.68
N GLU A 115 13.25 6.12 8.46
CA GLU A 115 12.80 6.13 9.84
C GLU A 115 13.73 6.93 10.75
N THR A 116 15.04 6.81 10.61
CA THR A 116 16.02 7.62 11.35
C THR A 116 15.73 9.11 11.18
N SER A 117 15.44 9.57 9.95
CA SER A 117 15.06 10.96 9.67
C SER A 117 13.77 11.37 10.40
N PHE A 118 12.77 10.48 10.44
CA PHE A 118 11.52 10.72 11.16
C PHE A 118 11.70 10.77 12.68
N VAL A 119 12.40 9.81 13.27
CA VAL A 119 12.56 9.65 14.74
C VAL A 119 13.55 10.61 15.38
N THR A 120 14.32 11.34 14.57
CA THR A 120 15.26 12.37 15.01
C THR A 120 14.80 13.75 14.57
N LEU A 121 15.23 14.21 13.39
CA LEU A 121 14.96 15.52 12.83
C LEU A 121 13.45 15.84 12.83
N GLY A 122 12.63 14.88 12.40
CA GLY A 122 11.18 15.01 12.42
C GLY A 122 10.63 15.23 13.83
N GLN A 123 10.90 14.31 14.76
CA GLN A 123 10.44 14.41 16.15
C GLN A 123 10.94 15.67 16.85
N ARG A 124 12.18 16.09 16.59
CA ARG A 124 12.77 17.32 17.14
C ARG A 124 11.95 18.54 16.74
N VAL A 125 11.72 18.72 15.44
CA VAL A 125 10.96 19.87 14.90
C VAL A 125 9.50 19.82 15.35
N LEU A 126 8.89 18.63 15.40
CA LEU A 126 7.53 18.42 15.90
C LEU A 126 7.39 18.78 17.39
N ALA A 127 8.39 18.47 18.21
CA ALA A 127 8.40 18.78 19.63
C ALA A 127 8.71 20.26 19.90
N LYS A 128 9.71 20.83 19.20
CA LYS A 128 10.13 22.23 19.32
C LYS A 128 10.72 22.72 17.99
N PRO A 129 10.21 23.81 17.39
CA PRO A 129 9.26 24.77 17.95
C PRO A 129 7.77 24.43 17.72
N LEU A 130 7.42 23.44 16.89
CA LEU A 130 6.05 23.30 16.41
C LEU A 130 5.04 22.82 17.47
N LYS A 131 5.50 22.14 18.53
CA LYS A 131 4.66 21.67 19.65
C LYS A 131 3.44 20.85 19.19
N ILE A 132 3.62 19.99 18.19
CA ILE A 132 2.58 19.11 17.62
C ILE A 132 3.01 17.65 17.58
N ARG A 133 4.12 17.31 18.24
CA ARG A 133 4.54 15.93 18.42
C ARG A 133 3.43 15.13 19.08
N MET A 134 3.13 13.97 18.51
CA MET A 134 2.23 12.97 19.07
C MET A 134 3.02 11.70 19.41
N HIS A 135 2.34 10.71 19.99
CA HIS A 135 2.93 9.39 20.21
C HIS A 135 2.77 8.51 18.97
N TYR A 136 3.86 8.14 18.29
CA TYR A 136 3.78 7.39 17.02
C TYR A 136 4.11 5.90 17.19
N GLY A 137 3.79 5.29 18.33
CA GLY A 137 4.14 3.89 18.64
C GLY A 137 5.65 3.68 18.84
N HIS A 138 6.33 4.72 19.33
CA HIS A 138 7.73 4.68 19.72
C HIS A 138 7.84 4.40 21.22
N SER A 139 9.03 4.07 21.74
CA SER A 139 9.22 3.74 23.16
C SER A 139 9.20 4.97 24.09
N ASP A 140 8.13 5.77 24.02
CA ASP A 140 7.95 6.96 24.86
C ASP A 140 7.59 6.58 26.31
N VAL A 141 7.94 7.47 27.25
CA VAL A 141 7.57 7.34 28.67
C VAL A 141 6.33 8.18 28.95
N PHE A 142 5.36 7.62 29.67
CA PHE A 142 4.06 8.24 29.94
C PHE A 142 3.90 8.60 31.42
N ASP A 143 3.32 9.77 31.70
CA ASP A 143 2.75 10.05 33.01
C ASP A 143 1.49 9.21 33.20
N ARG A 144 1.61 8.19 34.05
CA ARG A 144 0.54 7.25 34.37
C ARG A 144 -0.67 7.95 34.99
N VAL A 145 -0.47 8.89 35.91
CA VAL A 145 -1.56 9.53 36.66
C VAL A 145 -2.38 10.39 35.70
N PHE A 146 -1.72 11.14 34.83
CA PHE A 146 -2.40 11.93 33.81
C PHE A 146 -3.27 11.08 32.88
N HIS A 147 -2.73 9.98 32.34
CA HIS A 147 -3.43 9.18 31.33
C HIS A 147 -4.58 8.34 31.93
N ILE A 148 -4.39 7.73 33.10
CA ILE A 148 -5.45 6.93 33.75
C ILE A 148 -6.65 7.81 34.11
N THR A 149 -6.42 9.00 34.66
CA THR A 149 -7.49 9.89 35.11
C THR A 149 -8.22 10.61 33.99
N ARG A 150 -7.71 10.57 32.75
CA ARG A 150 -8.21 11.40 31.62
C ARG A 150 -8.64 10.62 30.38
N GLY A 151 -8.99 9.35 30.54
CA GLY A 151 -9.58 8.52 29.49
C GLY A 151 -8.64 7.50 28.85
N GLY A 152 -7.49 7.23 29.47
CA GLY A 152 -6.57 6.18 29.09
C GLY A 152 -5.64 6.52 27.91
N ILE A 153 -4.84 5.53 27.53
CA ILE A 153 -3.82 5.63 26.47
C ILE A 153 -4.44 5.30 25.10
N SER A 154 -5.50 4.48 25.05
CA SER A 154 -6.14 4.06 23.80
C SER A 154 -7.65 4.31 23.80
N LYS A 155 -8.26 4.28 22.61
CA LYS A 155 -9.70 4.41 22.42
C LYS A 155 -10.32 3.03 22.20
N ALA A 156 -11.46 2.80 22.88
CA ALA A 156 -12.30 1.64 22.57
C ALA A 156 -12.79 1.75 21.12
N SER A 157 -12.61 0.67 20.37
CA SER A 157 -13.10 0.54 19.01
C SER A 157 -13.71 -0.84 18.85
N ARG A 158 -14.80 -0.92 18.07
CA ARG A 158 -15.45 -2.19 17.73
C ARG A 158 -14.52 -3.11 16.92
N VAL A 159 -13.51 -2.51 16.28
CA VAL A 159 -12.52 -3.22 15.48
C VAL A 159 -11.11 -2.73 15.83
N ILE A 160 -10.11 -3.59 15.67
CA ILE A 160 -8.71 -3.27 16.02
C ILE A 160 -8.27 -2.02 15.27
N ASN A 161 -7.89 -0.98 16.03
CA ASN A 161 -7.41 0.27 15.49
C ASN A 161 -5.93 0.14 15.13
N ALA A 162 -5.61 0.24 13.84
CA ALA A 162 -4.26 0.07 13.35
C ALA A 162 -3.28 1.17 13.84
N SER A 163 -3.81 2.34 14.22
CA SER A 163 -3.07 3.49 14.75
C SER A 163 -3.46 3.80 16.20
N GLU A 164 -3.79 2.79 17.01
CA GLU A 164 -4.20 2.96 18.41
C GLU A 164 -3.27 3.87 19.23
N ASP A 165 -1.96 3.76 19.02
CA ASP A 165 -0.93 4.48 19.78
C ASP A 165 -1.04 6.00 19.60
N ILE A 166 -1.39 6.49 18.40
CA ILE A 166 -1.44 7.94 18.14
C ILE A 166 -2.55 8.66 18.89
N PHE A 167 -3.62 7.93 19.24
CA PHE A 167 -4.72 8.49 20.01
C PHE A 167 -4.30 8.83 21.43
N ALA A 168 -3.23 8.22 21.96
CA ALA A 168 -2.63 8.63 23.23
C ALA A 168 -2.09 10.06 23.13
N GLY A 169 -1.37 10.37 22.04
CA GLY A 169 -0.88 11.71 21.75
C GLY A 169 -2.02 12.71 21.57
N PHE A 170 -3.05 12.35 20.80
CA PHE A 170 -4.22 13.22 20.62
C PHE A 170 -4.91 13.53 21.94
N ASN A 171 -5.14 12.52 22.80
CA ASN A 171 -5.75 12.72 24.11
C ASN A 171 -4.88 13.60 25.00
N SER A 172 -3.57 13.38 25.03
CA SER A 172 -2.64 14.22 25.78
C SER A 172 -2.81 15.69 25.38
N ILE A 173 -2.71 16.02 24.09
CA ILE A 173 -2.83 17.42 23.63
C ILE A 173 -4.24 18.00 23.89
N LEU A 174 -5.30 17.24 23.62
CA LEU A 174 -6.69 17.66 23.88
C LEU A 174 -6.96 17.93 25.37
N ARG A 175 -6.25 17.23 26.26
CA ARG A 175 -6.34 17.38 27.72
C ARG A 175 -5.29 18.31 28.29
N GLN A 176 -4.72 19.15 27.44
CA GLN A 176 -3.72 20.13 27.82
C GLN A 176 -2.40 19.52 28.34
N GLY A 177 -2.07 18.31 27.95
CA GLY A 177 -0.72 17.76 28.12
C GLY A 177 0.29 18.40 27.16
N ASN A 178 1.57 18.27 27.50
CA ASN A 178 2.69 18.62 26.64
C ASN A 178 3.48 17.35 26.30
N ILE A 179 4.04 17.28 25.10
CA ILE A 179 4.79 16.14 24.60
C ILE A 179 6.17 16.64 24.18
N THR A 180 7.23 16.09 24.79
CA THR A 180 8.62 16.49 24.54
C THR A 180 9.38 15.38 23.80
N HIS A 181 10.61 15.69 23.38
CA HIS A 181 11.49 14.74 22.70
C HIS A 181 12.94 14.93 23.17
N HIS A 182 13.60 13.84 23.54
CA HIS A 182 14.93 13.80 24.14
C HIS A 182 15.80 12.76 23.39
N GLU A 183 16.98 13.19 22.96
CA GLU A 183 17.86 12.38 22.10
C GLU A 183 19.12 11.85 22.79
N TYR A 184 19.37 12.21 24.06
CA TYR A 184 20.53 11.72 24.81
C TYR A 184 20.39 10.25 25.24
N ILE A 185 19.17 9.72 25.19
CA ILE A 185 18.88 8.30 25.25
C ILE A 185 18.44 7.81 23.87
N GLN A 186 18.74 6.56 23.56
CA GLN A 186 18.21 5.87 22.40
C GLN A 186 17.74 4.47 22.74
N VAL A 187 16.75 3.99 21.99
CA VAL A 187 16.13 2.70 22.20
C VAL A 187 16.20 1.86 20.92
N GLY A 188 16.71 0.63 21.03
CA GLY A 188 16.88 -0.25 19.88
C GLY A 188 15.55 -0.85 19.38
N LYS A 189 15.29 -0.75 18.07
CA LYS A 189 14.08 -1.29 17.44
C LYS A 189 14.40 -2.13 16.21
N GLY A 190 13.90 -3.36 16.21
CA GLY A 190 13.97 -4.23 15.04
C GLY A 190 12.86 -3.88 14.06
N ARG A 191 13.21 -3.63 12.79
CA ARG A 191 12.25 -3.33 11.72
C ARG A 191 12.14 -4.44 10.69
N ASP A 192 11.08 -4.33 9.90
CA ASP A 192 10.80 -5.23 8.79
C ASP A 192 11.85 -5.07 7.69
N VAL A 193 12.23 -6.18 7.09
CA VAL A 193 13.45 -6.27 6.29
C VAL A 193 13.20 -6.79 4.86
N GLY A 194 12.00 -7.29 4.58
CA GLY A 194 11.55 -7.69 3.24
C GLY A 194 10.45 -6.79 2.69
N LEU A 195 10.35 -6.67 1.36
CA LEU A 195 9.41 -5.76 0.70
C LEU A 195 7.95 -5.99 1.12
N ASN A 196 7.50 -7.25 1.18
CA ASN A 196 6.13 -7.59 1.57
C ASN A 196 5.79 -7.16 2.99
N GLN A 197 6.74 -7.28 3.91
CA GLN A 197 6.55 -6.87 5.29
C GLN A 197 6.48 -5.35 5.39
N ILE A 198 7.40 -4.66 4.71
CA ILE A 198 7.45 -3.20 4.65
C ILE A 198 6.16 -2.66 4.04
N ALA A 199 5.71 -3.18 2.90
CA ALA A 199 4.48 -2.73 2.25
C ALA A 199 3.23 -2.98 3.10
N LEU A 200 3.16 -4.10 3.84
CA LEU A 200 2.07 -4.34 4.80
C LEU A 200 2.11 -3.37 5.97
N PHE A 201 3.30 -3.08 6.50
CA PHE A 201 3.48 -2.08 7.56
C PHE A 201 3.05 -0.69 7.08
N GLU A 202 3.53 -0.23 5.92
CA GLU A 202 3.14 1.05 5.34
C GLU A 202 1.65 1.12 5.03
N GLY A 203 1.07 0.03 4.51
CA GLY A 203 -0.37 -0.08 4.30
C GLY A 203 -1.16 0.06 5.59
N LYS A 204 -0.69 -0.56 6.69
CA LYS A 204 -1.29 -0.44 8.02
C LYS A 204 -1.25 1.01 8.52
N VAL A 205 -0.11 1.69 8.39
CA VAL A 205 0.02 3.10 8.81
C VAL A 205 -0.85 4.02 7.95
N ALA A 206 -0.88 3.83 6.63
CA ALA A 206 -1.69 4.61 5.72
C ALA A 206 -3.20 4.40 5.94
N GLY A 207 -3.64 3.15 6.15
CA GLY A 207 -5.02 2.83 6.49
C GLY A 207 -5.43 3.42 7.84
N GLY A 208 -4.61 3.24 8.87
CA GLY A 208 -4.86 3.83 10.19
C GLY A 208 -4.88 5.36 10.17
N ASN A 209 -4.07 6.01 9.32
CA ASN A 209 -4.17 7.45 9.11
C ASN A 209 -5.49 7.85 8.42
N GLY A 210 -5.99 7.04 7.47
CA GLY A 210 -7.35 7.19 6.92
C GLY A 210 -8.43 7.21 8.00
N GLU A 211 -8.33 6.34 9.02
CA GLU A 211 -9.23 6.36 10.18
C GLU A 211 -9.05 7.62 11.05
N GLN A 212 -7.81 8.10 11.21
CA GLN A 212 -7.55 9.35 11.92
C GLN A 212 -8.26 10.54 11.25
N VAL A 213 -8.24 10.62 9.91
CA VAL A 213 -8.95 11.68 9.16
C VAL A 213 -10.44 11.69 9.47
N LEU A 214 -11.04 10.51 9.60
CA LEU A 214 -12.45 10.34 9.90
C LEU A 214 -12.78 10.48 11.40
N SER A 215 -11.75 10.64 12.26
CA SER A 215 -11.93 10.66 13.71
C SER A 215 -12.42 12.02 14.23
N ARG A 216 -13.22 11.96 15.30
CA ARG A 216 -13.65 13.17 16.04
C ARG A 216 -12.50 13.87 16.76
N ASP A 217 -11.42 13.15 17.05
CA ASP A 217 -10.28 13.71 17.77
C ASP A 217 -9.49 14.67 16.87
N VAL A 218 -9.32 14.34 15.58
CA VAL A 218 -8.74 15.27 14.59
C VAL A 218 -9.61 16.51 14.43
N TYR A 219 -10.93 16.36 14.37
CA TYR A 219 -11.85 17.51 14.33
C TYR A 219 -11.68 18.44 15.54
N ARG A 220 -11.62 17.87 16.75
CA ARG A 220 -11.42 18.64 18.01
C ARG A 220 -10.04 19.30 18.07
N LEU A 221 -8.99 18.59 17.64
CA LEU A 221 -7.64 19.14 17.56
C LEU A 221 -7.61 20.34 16.60
N GLY A 222 -8.28 20.24 15.44
CA GLY A 222 -8.39 21.34 14.49
C GLY A 222 -9.09 22.59 15.06
N GLN A 223 -10.01 22.42 16.01
CA GLN A 223 -10.67 23.55 16.69
C GLN A 223 -9.83 24.18 17.81
N LEU A 224 -8.91 23.42 18.40
CA LEU A 224 -8.16 23.83 19.59
C LEU A 224 -6.73 24.31 19.28
N LEU A 225 -6.17 23.91 18.14
CA LEU A 225 -4.85 24.37 17.71
C LEU A 225 -4.96 25.76 17.07
N ASP A 226 -3.99 26.63 17.34
CA ASP A 226 -3.83 27.88 16.59
C ASP A 226 -3.50 27.59 15.11
N PHE A 227 -3.66 28.60 14.26
CA PHE A 227 -3.50 28.47 12.81
C PHE A 227 -2.17 27.81 12.40
N PHE A 228 -1.04 28.19 13.02
CA PHE A 228 0.28 27.66 12.65
C PHE A 228 0.48 26.22 13.12
N ARG A 229 0.04 25.89 14.34
CA ARG A 229 0.07 24.50 14.84
C ARG A 229 -0.91 23.63 14.06
N MET A 230 -2.07 24.14 13.66
CA MET A 230 -3.03 23.42 12.82
C MET A 230 -2.45 23.11 11.45
N MET A 231 -1.82 24.09 10.78
CA MET A 231 -1.13 23.85 9.50
C MET A 231 -0.01 22.83 9.64
N SER A 232 0.78 22.96 10.70
CA SER A 232 1.87 22.02 10.99
C SER A 232 1.33 20.61 11.25
N PHE A 233 0.25 20.48 12.03
CA PHE A 233 -0.40 19.22 12.31
C PHE A 233 -0.95 18.59 11.03
N TYR A 234 -1.59 19.38 10.17
CA TYR A 234 -2.06 18.92 8.87
C TYR A 234 -0.91 18.35 8.04
N PHE A 235 0.15 19.11 7.78
CA PHE A 235 1.24 18.65 6.90
C PHE A 235 2.00 17.44 7.43
N THR A 236 2.08 17.27 8.76
CA THR A 236 2.90 16.21 9.38
C THR A 236 2.12 14.94 9.72
N THR A 237 0.78 15.01 9.74
CA THR A 237 -0.08 13.86 10.03
C THR A 237 -0.98 13.53 8.84
N VAL A 238 -2.22 14.02 8.84
CA VAL A 238 -3.28 13.68 7.88
C VAL A 238 -2.97 14.17 6.46
N GLY A 239 -2.46 15.40 6.34
CA GLY A 239 -2.17 16.06 5.08
C GLY A 239 -1.10 15.34 4.26
N PHE A 240 -0.11 14.71 4.90
CA PHE A 240 0.92 13.94 4.19
C PHE A 240 0.31 12.81 3.34
N TYR A 241 -0.55 11.99 3.93
CA TYR A 241 -1.20 10.88 3.22
C TYR A 241 -2.24 11.39 2.22
N PHE A 242 -2.97 12.45 2.57
CA PHE A 242 -3.93 13.09 1.67
C PHE A 242 -3.25 13.65 0.41
N CYS A 243 -2.16 14.40 0.56
CA CYS A 243 -1.37 14.93 -0.56
C CYS A 243 -0.75 13.81 -1.40
N THR A 244 -0.31 12.71 -0.77
CA THR A 244 0.20 11.53 -1.48
C THR A 244 -0.90 10.91 -2.36
N MET A 245 -2.11 10.76 -1.83
CA MET A 245 -3.26 10.27 -2.60
C MET A 245 -3.63 11.23 -3.74
N LEU A 246 -3.71 12.53 -3.47
CA LEU A 246 -3.99 13.56 -4.48
C LEU A 246 -2.95 13.57 -5.59
N THR A 247 -1.68 13.35 -5.27
CA THR A 247 -0.61 13.23 -6.27
C THR A 247 -0.89 12.10 -7.25
N VAL A 248 -1.22 10.90 -6.73
CA VAL A 248 -1.57 9.75 -7.57
C VAL A 248 -2.83 10.03 -8.40
N LEU A 249 -3.84 10.65 -7.79
CA LEU A 249 -5.08 11.00 -8.51
C LEU A 249 -4.83 12.01 -9.63
N THR A 250 -4.01 13.04 -9.38
CA THR A 250 -3.65 14.07 -10.36
C THR A 250 -2.92 13.46 -11.56
N LEU A 251 -2.07 12.46 -11.32
CA LEU A 251 -1.43 11.69 -12.39
C LEU A 251 -2.45 10.96 -13.27
N TYR A 252 -3.44 10.30 -12.66
CA TYR A 252 -4.50 9.66 -13.44
C TYR A 252 -5.31 10.70 -14.23
N ILE A 253 -5.74 11.79 -13.59
CA ILE A 253 -6.47 12.88 -14.27
C ILE A 253 -5.65 13.43 -15.45
N PHE A 254 -4.34 13.62 -15.26
CA PHE A 254 -3.44 14.08 -16.30
C PHE A 254 -3.35 13.09 -17.47
N LEU A 255 -3.12 11.79 -17.20
CA LEU A 255 -3.01 10.78 -18.25
C LEU A 255 -4.33 10.57 -19.00
N TYR A 256 -5.46 10.52 -18.30
CA TYR A 256 -6.78 10.47 -18.92
C TYR A 256 -7.09 11.74 -19.71
N GLY A 257 -6.69 12.91 -19.20
CA GLY A 257 -6.80 14.18 -19.92
C GLY A 257 -5.98 14.19 -21.21
N LYS A 258 -4.74 13.67 -21.19
CA LYS A 258 -3.90 13.50 -22.38
C LYS A 258 -4.49 12.49 -23.37
N ALA A 259 -5.00 11.36 -22.89
CA ALA A 259 -5.70 10.39 -23.73
C ALA A 259 -6.94 11.03 -24.39
N TYR A 260 -7.72 11.81 -23.65
CA TYR A 260 -8.86 12.55 -24.18
C TYR A 260 -8.46 13.59 -25.24
N LEU A 261 -7.39 14.34 -25.02
CA LEU A 261 -6.86 15.27 -26.02
C LEU A 261 -6.35 14.55 -27.28
N ALA A 262 -5.79 13.35 -27.12
CA ALA A 262 -5.39 12.51 -28.25
C ALA A 262 -6.60 11.99 -29.04
N PHE A 263 -7.67 11.57 -28.36
CA PHE A 263 -8.90 11.11 -29.01
C PHE A 263 -9.65 12.22 -29.73
N SER A 264 -9.73 13.41 -29.13
CA SER A 264 -10.52 14.53 -29.68
C SER A 264 -9.85 15.29 -30.83
N ARG A 265 -8.58 15.00 -31.17
CA ARG A 265 -7.71 15.76 -32.11
C ARG A 265 -7.47 17.22 -31.74
N VAL A 266 -8.18 17.76 -30.73
CA VAL A 266 -8.02 19.11 -30.18
C VAL A 266 -6.58 19.35 -29.73
N GLY A 267 -5.89 18.34 -29.21
CA GLY A 267 -4.48 18.44 -28.83
C GLY A 267 -3.56 18.85 -29.99
N ALA A 268 -3.80 18.33 -31.20
CA ALA A 268 -3.04 18.70 -32.39
C ALA A 268 -3.34 20.14 -32.81
N THR A 269 -4.62 20.51 -32.86
CA THR A 269 -5.05 21.87 -33.23
C THR A 269 -4.56 22.94 -32.26
N ILE A 270 -4.56 22.66 -30.95
CA ILE A 270 -4.02 23.58 -29.93
C ILE A 270 -2.52 23.77 -30.13
N ARG A 271 -1.77 22.69 -30.43
CA ARG A 271 -0.32 22.79 -30.62
C ARG A 271 0.05 23.47 -31.94
N GLU A 272 -0.64 23.16 -33.04
CA GLU A 272 -0.48 23.88 -34.31
C GLU A 272 -0.70 25.38 -34.12
N ARG A 273 -1.77 25.76 -33.42
CA ARG A 273 -2.00 27.17 -33.04
C ARG A 273 -0.92 27.73 -32.13
N ALA A 274 -0.41 26.97 -31.16
CA ALA A 274 0.65 27.42 -30.27
C ALA A 274 1.98 27.66 -31.02
N ILE A 275 2.30 26.81 -32.00
CA ILE A 275 3.45 26.97 -32.91
C ILE A 275 3.25 28.19 -33.81
N LEU A 276 2.05 28.33 -34.41
CA LEU A 276 1.69 29.50 -35.23
C LEU A 276 1.75 30.83 -34.46
N VAL A 277 1.35 30.82 -33.18
CA VAL A 277 1.35 32.01 -32.30
C VAL A 277 2.69 32.18 -31.57
N ASN A 278 3.67 31.28 -31.79
CA ASN A 278 4.98 31.24 -31.13
C ASN A 278 4.91 31.34 -29.59
N ASN A 279 3.87 30.76 -28.98
CA ASN A 279 3.65 30.83 -27.54
C ASN A 279 4.43 29.71 -26.82
N THR A 280 5.71 29.98 -26.57
CA THR A 280 6.65 29.07 -25.89
C THR A 280 6.18 28.67 -24.49
N ALA A 281 5.51 29.58 -23.77
CA ALA A 281 4.98 29.31 -22.43
C ALA A 281 3.86 28.27 -22.45
N LEU A 282 2.94 28.35 -23.42
CA LEU A 282 1.87 27.36 -23.58
C LEU A 282 2.41 25.99 -24.00
N SER A 283 3.39 25.96 -24.91
CA SER A 283 4.07 24.72 -25.31
C SER A 283 4.83 24.06 -24.15
N ALA A 284 5.52 24.88 -23.34
CA ALA A 284 6.20 24.42 -22.14
C ALA A 284 5.22 23.91 -21.08
N ALA A 285 4.10 24.61 -20.81
CA ALA A 285 3.09 24.18 -19.85
C ALA A 285 2.39 22.87 -20.27
N LEU A 286 2.17 22.66 -21.58
CA LEU A 286 1.62 21.42 -22.12
C LEU A 286 2.60 20.25 -22.07
N SER A 287 3.91 20.53 -22.01
CA SER A 287 5.00 19.54 -22.00
C SER A 287 5.61 19.31 -20.61
N ALA A 288 5.35 20.20 -19.65
CA ALA A 288 5.89 20.13 -18.31
C ALA A 288 5.19 19.02 -17.50
N GLN A 289 5.95 17.98 -17.18
CA GLN A 289 5.49 16.89 -16.34
C GLN A 289 6.30 16.85 -15.05
N PHE A 290 5.66 17.19 -13.93
CA PHE A 290 6.28 17.26 -12.60
C PHE A 290 6.46 15.89 -11.93
N LEU A 291 6.50 14.77 -12.67
CA LEU A 291 6.36 13.44 -12.06
C LEU A 291 7.67 12.83 -11.56
N PHE A 292 8.80 12.97 -12.28
CA PHE A 292 10.11 12.53 -11.78
C PHE A 292 10.53 13.26 -10.49
N GLN A 293 10.06 14.50 -10.33
CA GLN A 293 10.39 15.34 -9.19
C GLN A 293 9.79 14.83 -7.88
N ILE A 294 8.59 14.24 -7.85
CA ILE A 294 7.91 13.91 -6.59
C ILE A 294 8.65 12.78 -5.83
N GLY A 295 9.05 11.71 -6.52
CA GLY A 295 9.81 10.63 -5.88
C GLY A 295 11.15 11.11 -5.32
N VAL A 296 11.87 11.95 -6.08
CA VAL A 296 13.15 12.54 -5.66
C VAL A 296 12.95 13.55 -4.52
N PHE A 297 11.89 14.37 -4.55
CA PHE A 297 11.58 15.32 -3.48
C PHE A 297 11.23 14.62 -2.16
N THR A 298 10.58 13.45 -2.20
CA THR A 298 10.35 12.67 -0.96
C THR A 298 11.64 12.18 -0.30
N ALA A 299 12.75 12.12 -1.04
CA ALA A 299 14.06 11.74 -0.50
C ALA A 299 14.84 12.93 0.11
N VAL A 300 14.38 14.17 -0.05
CA VAL A 300 15.10 15.37 0.45
C VAL A 300 15.34 15.33 1.97
N PRO A 301 14.35 15.01 2.83
CA PRO A 301 14.59 14.92 4.27
C PRO A 301 15.64 13.87 4.65
N MET A 302 15.72 12.78 3.88
CA MET A 302 16.72 11.74 4.07
C MET A 302 18.11 12.23 3.67
N ILE A 303 18.24 12.89 2.52
CA ILE A 303 19.51 13.47 2.06
C ILE A 303 20.02 14.49 3.08
N LEU A 304 19.15 15.36 3.59
CA LEU A 304 19.50 16.31 4.65
C LEU A 304 19.94 15.61 5.94
N GLY A 305 19.26 14.52 6.31
CA GLY A 305 19.67 13.67 7.44
C GLY A 305 21.09 13.14 7.27
N PHE A 306 21.44 12.62 6.08
CA PHE A 306 22.80 12.14 5.82
C PHE A 306 23.84 13.27 5.85
N ILE A 307 23.52 14.46 5.33
CA ILE A 307 24.44 15.60 5.39
C ILE A 307 24.73 15.96 6.85
N LEU A 308 23.72 15.94 7.72
CA LEU A 308 23.85 16.27 9.14
C LEU A 308 24.59 15.18 9.94
N GLU A 309 24.34 13.89 9.67
CA GLU A 309 24.92 12.80 10.46
C GLU A 309 26.30 12.32 9.95
N GLN A 310 26.52 12.32 8.63
CA GLN A 310 27.70 11.72 7.99
C GLN A 310 28.59 12.74 7.27
N GLY A 311 28.12 13.99 7.12
CA GLY A 311 28.79 15.02 6.34
C GLY A 311 28.42 14.98 4.85
N PHE A 312 28.70 16.08 4.15
CA PHE A 312 28.21 16.32 2.78
C PHE A 312 28.74 15.31 1.75
N LEU A 313 30.06 15.04 1.74
CA LEU A 313 30.66 14.13 0.75
C LEU A 313 30.14 12.70 0.92
N GLN A 314 30.10 12.23 2.17
CA GLN A 314 29.59 10.90 2.47
C GLN A 314 28.11 10.79 2.13
N ALA A 315 27.31 11.84 2.36
CA ALA A 315 25.90 11.87 1.95
C ALA A 315 25.72 11.68 0.44
N ILE A 316 26.55 12.31 -0.40
CA ILE A 316 26.48 12.12 -1.86
C ILE A 316 26.84 10.69 -2.25
N VAL A 317 27.91 10.12 -1.69
CA VAL A 317 28.33 8.75 -1.98
C VAL A 317 27.27 7.75 -1.53
N SER A 318 26.76 7.89 -0.30
CA SER A 318 25.70 7.05 0.25
C SER A 318 24.43 7.14 -0.60
N PHE A 319 24.00 8.36 -0.97
CA PHE A 319 22.82 8.54 -1.81
C PHE A 319 23.00 7.92 -3.19
N THR A 320 24.17 8.10 -3.81
CA THR A 320 24.48 7.50 -5.13
C THR A 320 24.47 5.98 -5.06
N ALA A 321 25.04 5.39 -4.00
CA ALA A 321 24.98 3.95 -3.77
C ALA A 321 23.53 3.44 -3.61
N MET A 322 22.68 4.16 -2.88
CA MET A 322 21.25 3.83 -2.76
C MET A 322 20.52 3.88 -4.10
N GLN A 323 20.87 4.80 -5.00
CA GLN A 323 20.29 4.86 -6.34
C GLN A 323 20.61 3.59 -7.15
N PHE A 324 21.86 3.11 -7.11
CA PHE A 324 22.26 1.85 -7.75
C PHE A 324 21.55 0.62 -7.14
N GLN A 325 21.13 0.71 -5.88
CA GLN A 325 20.31 -0.30 -5.20
C GLN A 325 18.79 -0.15 -5.47
N LEU A 326 18.39 0.67 -6.46
CA LEU A 326 16.99 0.88 -6.88
C LEU A 326 16.09 1.58 -5.84
N CYS A 327 16.67 2.43 -4.99
CA CYS A 327 15.93 3.21 -3.99
C CYS A 327 14.74 4.01 -4.56
N THR A 328 14.89 4.62 -5.74
CA THR A 328 13.80 5.37 -6.39
C THR A 328 12.63 4.47 -6.83
N VAL A 329 12.92 3.23 -7.25
CA VAL A 329 11.88 2.22 -7.57
C VAL A 329 11.11 1.86 -6.29
N PHE A 330 11.82 1.65 -5.19
CA PHE A 330 11.23 1.36 -3.89
C PHE A 330 10.30 2.49 -3.39
N PHE A 331 10.75 3.74 -3.38
CA PHE A 331 9.91 4.85 -2.91
C PHE A 331 8.71 5.13 -3.83
N THR A 332 8.88 4.95 -5.13
CA THR A 332 7.78 5.07 -6.11
C THR A 332 6.72 3.99 -5.89
N PHE A 333 7.14 2.77 -5.54
CA PHE A 333 6.26 1.69 -5.13
C PHE A 333 5.54 1.99 -3.81
N SER A 334 6.26 2.49 -2.81
CA SER A 334 5.72 2.90 -1.51
C SER A 334 4.62 3.96 -1.62
N ILE A 335 4.75 4.95 -2.52
CA ILE A 335 3.70 5.95 -2.79
C ILE A 335 2.38 5.28 -3.22
N GLY A 336 2.46 4.25 -4.08
CA GLY A 336 1.30 3.47 -4.52
C GLY A 336 0.61 2.73 -3.37
N THR A 337 1.42 2.14 -2.48
CA THR A 337 0.94 1.47 -1.27
C THR A 337 0.18 2.44 -0.37
N ARG A 338 0.81 3.57 -0.01
CA ARG A 338 0.19 4.58 0.87
C ARG A 338 -1.10 5.13 0.27
N ALA A 339 -1.10 5.50 -1.01
CA ALA A 339 -2.28 6.01 -1.69
C ALA A 339 -3.42 4.99 -1.77
N HIS A 340 -3.12 3.71 -2.01
CA HIS A 340 -4.14 2.66 -2.09
C HIS A 340 -4.84 2.43 -0.75
N TYR A 341 -4.09 2.16 0.32
CA TYR A 341 -4.69 1.83 1.62
C TYR A 341 -5.35 3.05 2.30
N PHE A 342 -4.76 4.24 2.15
CA PHE A 342 -5.39 5.48 2.61
C PHE A 342 -6.70 5.75 1.87
N GLY A 343 -6.70 5.72 0.53
CA GLY A 343 -7.88 5.97 -0.28
C GLY A 343 -8.98 4.94 -0.06
N ARG A 344 -8.65 3.66 0.06
CA ARG A 344 -9.62 2.59 0.36
C ARG A 344 -10.34 2.84 1.67
N THR A 345 -9.61 3.23 2.72
CA THR A 345 -10.17 3.55 4.04
C THR A 345 -11.08 4.77 3.99
N LEU A 346 -10.70 5.80 3.23
CA LEU A 346 -11.51 7.01 3.06
C LEU A 346 -12.82 6.75 2.32
N LEU A 347 -12.80 5.92 1.27
CA LEU A 347 -13.96 5.65 0.41
C LEU A 347 -14.95 4.65 1.01
N HIS A 348 -14.45 3.62 1.70
CA HIS A 348 -15.27 2.51 2.18
C HIS A 348 -15.51 2.53 3.70
N GLY A 349 -14.71 3.31 4.44
CA GLY A 349 -14.73 3.38 5.89
C GLY A 349 -13.98 2.22 6.56
N GLY A 350 -13.26 2.53 7.65
CA GLY A 350 -12.62 1.55 8.55
C GLY A 350 -11.47 0.75 7.91
N ALA A 351 -10.23 0.95 8.39
CA ALA A 351 -9.04 0.21 7.97
C ALA A 351 -9.19 -1.30 8.22
N SER A 352 -9.96 -1.67 9.23
CA SER A 352 -10.15 -3.05 9.68
C SER A 352 -11.27 -3.83 8.97
N VAL A 353 -12.24 -3.14 8.36
CA VAL A 353 -13.15 -3.74 7.36
C VAL A 353 -12.43 -3.88 6.02
N CYS A 354 -11.51 -2.96 5.73
CA CYS A 354 -10.75 -2.93 4.49
C CYS A 354 -9.54 -3.86 4.47
N GLN A 355 -9.01 -4.22 5.64
CA GLN A 355 -7.81 -5.02 5.81
C GLN A 355 -8.12 -6.04 6.90
N GLN A 356 -8.59 -7.24 6.52
CA GLN A 356 -8.50 -8.40 7.41
C GLN A 356 -7.08 -8.37 7.99
N TYR A 357 -6.96 -8.32 9.32
CA TYR A 357 -5.69 -8.09 10.00
C TYR A 357 -4.68 -9.17 9.61
N LYS A 358 -3.94 -8.95 8.52
CA LYS A 358 -2.84 -9.80 8.10
C LYS A 358 -1.69 -9.44 9.02
N THR A 359 -1.42 -10.30 9.99
CA THR A 359 -0.26 -10.17 10.87
C THR A 359 0.97 -9.95 10.00
N THR A 360 1.69 -8.86 10.23
CA THR A 360 3.03 -8.65 9.68
C THR A 360 3.95 -9.73 10.27
N GLY A 361 4.08 -10.85 9.56
CA GLY A 361 4.99 -11.92 9.95
C GLY A 361 6.43 -11.49 9.72
N ARG A 362 7.24 -11.44 10.77
CA ARG A 362 8.69 -11.19 10.68
C ARG A 362 9.43 -12.46 10.29
N GLY A 363 9.45 -12.78 9.00
CA GLY A 363 10.31 -13.79 8.38
C GLY A 363 11.70 -13.22 8.00
N PHE A 364 12.66 -14.12 7.75
CA PHE A 364 14.01 -13.77 7.30
C PHE A 364 14.02 -13.29 5.83
N VAL A 365 14.77 -12.23 5.54
CA VAL A 365 14.89 -11.59 4.20
C VAL A 365 15.34 -12.54 3.10
N VAL A 366 16.20 -13.51 3.44
CA VAL A 366 16.94 -14.30 2.46
C VAL A 366 16.08 -15.41 1.82
N LYS A 367 14.77 -15.43 2.07
CA LYS A 367 13.87 -16.45 1.52
C LYS A 367 13.21 -15.97 0.23
N HIS A 368 13.25 -16.81 -0.80
CA HIS A 368 12.45 -16.65 -2.02
C HIS A 368 10.96 -16.49 -1.69
N ILE A 369 10.36 -15.41 -2.20
CA ILE A 369 8.92 -15.17 -2.12
C ILE A 369 8.27 -15.63 -3.41
N LYS A 370 7.26 -16.49 -3.29
CA LYS A 370 6.58 -17.10 -4.42
C LYS A 370 5.80 -16.06 -5.23
N PHE A 371 5.76 -16.23 -6.55
CA PHE A 371 4.96 -15.39 -7.44
C PHE A 371 3.47 -15.28 -7.00
N SER A 372 2.86 -16.40 -6.59
CA SER A 372 1.47 -16.43 -6.13
C SER A 372 1.23 -15.53 -4.91
N GLU A 373 2.19 -15.43 -4.00
CA GLU A 373 2.12 -14.58 -2.83
C GLU A 373 2.21 -13.10 -3.19
N ASN A 374 3.21 -12.73 -4.00
CA ASN A 374 3.35 -11.36 -4.52
C ASN A 374 2.11 -10.93 -5.31
N TYR A 375 1.57 -11.82 -6.15
CA TYR A 375 0.36 -11.55 -6.91
C TYR A 375 -0.83 -11.23 -6.01
N ARG A 376 -1.08 -12.04 -4.98
CA ARG A 376 -2.19 -11.82 -4.04
C ARG A 376 -2.07 -10.52 -3.25
N LEU A 377 -0.85 -10.11 -2.91
CA LEU A 377 -0.60 -8.88 -2.13
C LEU A 377 -0.73 -7.61 -2.98
N TYR A 378 -0.27 -7.67 -4.24
CA TYR A 378 -0.11 -6.47 -5.06
C TYR A 378 -1.09 -6.34 -6.24
N SER A 379 -1.90 -7.36 -6.53
CA SER A 379 -2.85 -7.35 -7.65
C SER A 379 -3.71 -6.08 -7.68
N ARG A 380 -4.44 -5.77 -6.60
CA ARG A 380 -5.34 -4.60 -6.55
C ARG A 380 -4.65 -3.29 -6.20
N SER A 381 -3.59 -3.35 -5.41
CA SER A 381 -2.91 -2.15 -4.91
C SER A 381 -2.00 -1.52 -5.96
N HIS A 382 -1.31 -2.34 -6.78
CA HIS A 382 -0.30 -1.89 -7.73
C HIS A 382 -0.52 -2.43 -9.14
N PHE A 383 -0.77 -3.73 -9.33
CA PHE A 383 -0.71 -4.33 -10.67
C PHE A 383 -1.81 -3.84 -11.59
N VAL A 384 -3.07 -3.86 -11.14
CA VAL A 384 -4.20 -3.30 -11.90
C VAL A 384 -3.93 -1.83 -12.25
N LYS A 385 -3.45 -1.06 -11.27
CA LYS A 385 -3.15 0.37 -11.43
C LYS A 385 -2.02 0.65 -12.41
N GLY A 386 -0.95 -0.13 -12.35
CA GLY A 386 0.20 -0.06 -13.25
C GLY A 386 -0.16 -0.47 -14.67
N MET A 387 -0.96 -1.53 -14.83
CA MET A 387 -1.49 -1.96 -16.13
C MET A 387 -2.39 -0.89 -16.76
N GLU A 388 -3.22 -0.22 -15.96
CA GLU A 388 -4.04 0.91 -16.41
C GLU A 388 -3.17 2.07 -16.92
N VAL A 389 -2.06 2.39 -16.24
CA VAL A 389 -1.11 3.41 -16.70
C VAL A 389 -0.42 2.98 -17.99
N ILE A 390 0.04 1.73 -18.11
CA ILE A 390 0.64 1.21 -19.36
C ILE A 390 -0.36 1.31 -20.51
N LEU A 391 -1.60 0.90 -20.28
CA LEU A 391 -2.65 0.98 -21.28
C LEU A 391 -2.87 2.43 -21.75
N LEU A 392 -2.94 3.40 -20.82
CA LEU A 392 -3.05 4.82 -21.17
C LEU A 392 -1.86 5.31 -22.01
N LEU A 393 -0.65 4.85 -21.71
CA LEU A 393 0.56 5.19 -22.46
C LEU A 393 0.57 4.56 -23.85
N VAL A 394 0.16 3.30 -23.98
CA VAL A 394 0.03 2.62 -25.29
C VAL A 394 -1.03 3.30 -26.14
N VAL A 395 -2.17 3.67 -25.54
CA VAL A 395 -3.21 4.43 -26.22
C VAL A 395 -2.71 5.80 -26.62
N TYR A 396 -1.97 6.50 -25.76
CA TYR A 396 -1.36 7.79 -26.10
C TYR A 396 -0.34 7.65 -27.24
N LEU A 397 0.44 6.56 -27.29
CA LEU A 397 1.35 6.29 -28.40
C LEU A 397 0.62 5.98 -29.72
N ALA A 398 -0.40 5.13 -29.67
CA ALA A 398 -1.14 4.70 -30.86
C ALA A 398 -2.07 5.81 -31.37
N CYS A 399 -2.66 6.59 -30.46
CA CYS A 399 -3.66 7.61 -30.76
C CYS A 399 -3.10 9.05 -30.76
N GLY A 400 -1.90 9.30 -30.24
CA GLY A 400 -1.28 10.62 -30.22
C GLY A 400 -0.79 11.03 -31.60
N ASN A 401 -1.31 12.13 -32.14
CA ASN A 401 -0.77 12.76 -33.34
C ASN A 401 0.40 13.69 -32.95
N ASP A 402 1.49 13.08 -32.50
CA ASP A 402 2.73 13.79 -32.20
C ASP A 402 3.63 13.83 -33.45
N GLU A 403 3.41 14.81 -34.32
CA GLU A 403 4.46 15.31 -35.24
C GLU A 403 5.63 15.96 -34.47
N ALA A 404 5.47 16.19 -33.16
CA ALA A 404 6.57 16.48 -32.26
C ALA A 404 7.44 15.22 -32.16
N GLY A 405 8.68 15.31 -32.64
CA GLY A 405 9.62 14.19 -32.72
C GLY A 405 9.70 13.34 -31.44
N SER A 406 10.12 12.09 -31.62
CA SER A 406 10.22 11.03 -30.61
C SER A 406 10.75 11.46 -29.23
N VAL A 407 11.63 12.46 -29.18
CA VAL A 407 12.20 13.04 -27.96
C VAL A 407 11.14 13.68 -27.05
N SER A 408 10.16 14.41 -27.59
CA SER A 408 9.10 15.05 -26.78
C SER A 408 8.18 14.01 -26.14
N TYR A 409 7.85 12.95 -26.87
CA TYR A 409 7.09 11.81 -26.36
C TYR A 409 7.87 11.06 -25.26
N ILE A 410 9.17 10.82 -25.46
CA ILE A 410 10.01 10.14 -24.47
C ILE A 410 10.09 10.98 -23.19
N LEU A 411 10.38 12.27 -23.29
CA LEU A 411 10.46 13.15 -22.10
C LEU A 411 9.13 13.22 -21.34
N LEU A 412 7.99 13.21 -22.05
CA LEU A 412 6.66 13.19 -21.46
C LEU A 412 6.38 11.83 -20.78
N THR A 413 6.69 10.72 -21.44
CA THR A 413 6.25 9.39 -20.98
C THR A 413 7.19 8.75 -19.97
N VAL A 414 8.48 9.11 -19.92
CA VAL A 414 9.49 8.47 -19.07
C VAL A 414 9.08 8.39 -17.60
N SER A 415 8.51 9.46 -17.03
CA SER A 415 8.10 9.45 -15.62
C SER A 415 6.94 8.48 -15.35
N SER A 416 5.96 8.42 -16.26
CA SER A 416 4.79 7.53 -16.14
C SER A 416 5.16 6.08 -16.43
N CYS A 417 6.06 5.85 -17.39
CA CYS A 417 6.66 4.54 -17.64
C CYS A 417 7.43 4.05 -16.42
N PHE A 418 8.24 4.92 -15.81
CA PHE A 418 9.00 4.58 -14.60
C PHE A 418 8.09 4.24 -13.41
N LEU A 419 7.00 4.99 -13.23
CA LEU A 419 5.98 4.69 -12.22
C LEU A 419 5.34 3.31 -12.48
N ALA A 420 4.85 3.08 -13.69
CA ALA A 420 4.21 1.82 -14.06
C ALA A 420 5.16 0.62 -13.90
N PHE A 421 6.41 0.78 -14.35
CA PHE A 421 7.47 -0.21 -14.17
C PHE A 421 7.73 -0.49 -12.68
N SER A 422 7.83 0.55 -11.86
CA SER A 422 8.05 0.40 -10.42
C SER A 422 6.89 -0.35 -9.76
N TRP A 423 5.64 -0.01 -10.09
CA TRP A 423 4.46 -0.68 -9.53
C TRP A 423 4.31 -2.13 -9.95
N LEU A 424 4.72 -2.49 -11.17
CA LEU A 424 4.59 -3.85 -11.68
C LEU A 424 5.76 -4.75 -11.27
N PHE A 425 6.98 -4.22 -11.26
CA PHE A 425 8.19 -5.05 -11.17
C PHE A 425 8.98 -4.93 -9.88
N ALA A 426 8.73 -3.95 -9.00
CA ALA A 426 9.44 -3.84 -7.72
C ALA A 426 9.41 -5.15 -6.88
N PRO A 427 8.27 -5.87 -6.74
CA PRO A 427 8.24 -7.14 -5.99
C PRO A 427 9.18 -8.23 -6.51
N TYR A 428 9.52 -8.18 -7.79
CA TYR A 428 10.39 -9.16 -8.44
C TYR A 428 11.84 -8.67 -8.47
N LEU A 429 12.08 -7.37 -8.69
CA LEU A 429 13.42 -6.77 -8.65
C LEU A 429 14.08 -6.90 -7.27
N PHE A 430 13.29 -6.76 -6.19
CA PHE A 430 13.79 -6.97 -4.83
C PHE A 430 13.73 -8.43 -4.36
N ASN A 431 13.31 -9.36 -5.22
CA ASN A 431 13.34 -10.81 -4.98
C ASN A 431 14.18 -11.51 -6.05
N LEU A 432 15.48 -11.17 -6.13
CA LEU A 432 16.36 -11.67 -7.19
C LEU A 432 16.53 -13.19 -7.21
N SER A 433 16.38 -13.84 -6.04
CA SER A 433 16.39 -15.30 -5.93
C SER A 433 15.24 -15.96 -6.70
N GLY A 434 14.18 -15.20 -7.00
CA GLY A 434 13.03 -15.65 -7.78
C GLY A 434 13.29 -15.74 -9.28
N PHE A 435 14.44 -15.26 -9.79
CA PHE A 435 14.82 -15.43 -11.21
C PHE A 435 15.54 -16.76 -11.47
N GLU A 436 15.80 -17.59 -10.47
CA GLU A 436 16.33 -18.94 -10.70
C GLU A 436 15.31 -19.77 -11.48
N ARG A 437 15.73 -20.34 -12.61
CA ARG A 437 14.84 -21.07 -13.54
C ARG A 437 13.99 -22.14 -12.86
N GLN A 438 14.56 -22.91 -11.91
CA GLN A 438 13.83 -23.94 -11.18
C GLN A 438 12.69 -23.34 -10.36
N LYS A 439 12.96 -22.28 -9.60
CA LYS A 439 11.96 -21.57 -8.80
C LYS A 439 10.88 -20.92 -9.65
N VAL A 440 11.24 -20.35 -10.80
CA VAL A 440 10.26 -19.77 -11.75
C VAL A 440 9.27 -20.82 -12.24
N VAL A 441 9.75 -22.02 -12.62
CA VAL A 441 8.88 -23.11 -13.07
C VAL A 441 7.96 -23.59 -11.95
N GLU A 442 8.48 -23.70 -10.71
CA GLU A 442 7.70 -24.06 -9.53
C GLU A 442 6.64 -22.99 -9.20
N ASP A 443 7.02 -21.71 -9.22
CA ASP A 443 6.15 -20.57 -8.99
C ASP A 443 5.01 -20.53 -10.01
N PHE A 444 5.28 -20.81 -11.28
CA PHE A 444 4.27 -20.90 -12.33
C PHE A 444 3.27 -22.03 -12.05
N LYS A 445 3.78 -23.21 -11.68
CA LYS A 445 2.96 -24.38 -11.36
C LYS A 445 2.09 -24.12 -10.13
N GLU A 446 2.61 -23.46 -9.12
CA GLU A 446 1.88 -23.11 -7.91
C GLU A 446 0.82 -22.03 -8.17
N TRP A 447 1.17 -20.97 -8.90
CA TRP A 447 0.24 -19.92 -9.28
C TRP A 447 -0.92 -20.46 -10.14
N THR A 448 -0.62 -21.28 -11.14
CA THR A 448 -1.67 -21.93 -11.96
C THR A 448 -2.53 -22.88 -11.14
N LYS A 449 -1.95 -23.64 -10.20
CA LYS A 449 -2.70 -24.51 -9.27
C LYS A 449 -3.64 -23.69 -8.38
N TRP A 450 -3.18 -22.56 -7.84
CA TRP A 450 -3.98 -21.64 -7.02
C TRP A 450 -5.12 -20.99 -7.82
N LEU A 451 -4.83 -20.54 -9.04
CA LEU A 451 -5.79 -19.87 -9.93
C LEU A 451 -6.93 -20.79 -10.38
N PHE A 452 -6.62 -22.06 -10.65
CA PHE A 452 -7.56 -23.07 -11.12
C PHE A 452 -7.95 -24.09 -10.06
N HIS A 453 -7.74 -23.78 -8.77
CA HIS A 453 -8.13 -24.64 -7.67
C HIS A 453 -9.64 -24.90 -7.70
N ARG A 454 -10.06 -26.18 -7.73
CA ARG A 454 -11.47 -26.59 -7.88
C ARG A 454 -12.18 -26.99 -6.58
N GLY A 455 -11.51 -26.86 -5.43
CA GLY A 455 -12.00 -27.30 -4.12
C GLY A 455 -12.47 -26.18 -3.18
N GLY A 456 -13.04 -25.09 -3.70
CA GLY A 456 -13.50 -23.95 -2.89
C GLY A 456 -14.78 -24.25 -2.10
N GLY A 457 -14.65 -24.88 -0.93
CA GLY A 457 -15.71 -24.94 0.07
C GLY A 457 -15.75 -23.69 0.96
N ILE A 458 -16.78 -23.58 1.80
CA ILE A 458 -16.85 -22.58 2.88
C ILE A 458 -15.67 -22.85 3.84
N GLY A 459 -14.81 -21.85 4.06
CA GLY A 459 -13.70 -21.93 5.02
C GLY A 459 -12.30 -22.21 4.43
N VAL A 460 -12.16 -22.26 3.10
CA VAL A 460 -10.83 -22.36 2.46
C VAL A 460 -10.11 -21.01 2.55
N GLU A 461 -8.83 -21.03 2.95
CA GLU A 461 -8.02 -19.81 3.03
C GLU A 461 -7.75 -19.23 1.62
N GLY A 462 -7.72 -17.89 1.51
CA GLY A 462 -7.31 -17.22 0.26
C GLY A 462 -5.89 -17.57 -0.20
N ALA A 463 -5.07 -18.15 0.69
CA ALA A 463 -3.76 -18.67 0.35
C ALA A 463 -3.82 -19.92 -0.56
N GLU A 464 -4.91 -20.68 -0.52
CA GLU A 464 -5.03 -21.95 -1.23
C GLU A 464 -5.88 -21.85 -2.50
N SER A 465 -6.86 -20.94 -2.50
CA SER A 465 -7.82 -20.77 -3.59
C SER A 465 -7.93 -19.32 -4.06
N TRP A 466 -7.86 -19.11 -5.38
CA TRP A 466 -8.13 -17.80 -5.99
C TRP A 466 -9.55 -17.31 -5.69
N GLU A 467 -10.53 -18.21 -5.59
CA GLU A 467 -11.92 -17.81 -5.33
C GLU A 467 -12.11 -17.25 -3.93
N ALA A 468 -11.50 -17.89 -2.92
CA ALA A 468 -11.52 -17.39 -1.55
C ALA A 468 -10.82 -16.03 -1.44
N TRP A 469 -9.62 -15.91 -2.03
CA TRP A 469 -8.89 -14.65 -2.09
C TRP A 469 -9.68 -13.54 -2.79
N TRP A 470 -10.34 -13.86 -3.90
CA TRP A 470 -11.16 -12.91 -4.66
C TRP A 470 -12.35 -12.40 -3.86
N GLU A 471 -13.04 -13.30 -3.15
CA GLU A 471 -14.17 -12.94 -2.30
C GLU A 471 -13.72 -12.13 -1.07
N ASP A 472 -12.57 -12.46 -0.47
CA ASP A 472 -11.94 -11.69 0.61
C ASP A 472 -11.57 -10.28 0.15
N GLU A 473 -11.00 -10.14 -1.05
CA GLU A 473 -10.56 -8.86 -1.57
C GLU A 473 -11.75 -7.91 -1.82
N LEU A 474 -12.92 -8.44 -2.20
CA LEU A 474 -14.15 -7.68 -2.41
C LEU A 474 -14.95 -7.39 -1.13
N SER A 475 -14.57 -7.98 0.01
CA SER A 475 -15.33 -7.89 1.27
C SER A 475 -15.50 -6.47 1.81
N HIS A 476 -14.57 -5.58 1.48
CA HIS A 476 -14.59 -4.17 1.90
C HIS A 476 -15.71 -3.34 1.25
N ILE A 477 -16.27 -3.78 0.12
CA ILE A 477 -17.32 -3.06 -0.62
C ILE A 477 -18.70 -3.39 -0.01
N GLY A 478 -18.91 -2.91 1.21
CA GLY A 478 -20.14 -3.15 1.98
C GLY A 478 -21.19 -2.06 1.81
N THR A 479 -20.78 -0.79 1.86
CA THR A 479 -21.67 0.36 2.00
C THR A 479 -22.27 0.84 0.68
N LEU A 480 -23.47 1.44 0.71
CA LEU A 480 -24.12 2.02 -0.47
C LEU A 480 -23.24 3.13 -1.09
N SER A 481 -22.69 4.01 -0.25
CA SER A 481 -21.78 5.08 -0.68
C SER A 481 -20.54 4.53 -1.39
N GLY A 482 -19.89 3.51 -0.80
CA GLY A 482 -18.73 2.86 -1.42
C GLY A 482 -19.06 2.29 -2.80
N ARG A 483 -20.22 1.61 -2.94
CA ARG A 483 -20.67 1.07 -4.24
C ARG A 483 -20.91 2.15 -5.29
N LEU A 484 -21.49 3.28 -4.91
CA LEU A 484 -21.72 4.40 -5.82
C LEU A 484 -20.39 5.02 -6.28
N VAL A 485 -19.46 5.24 -5.35
CA VAL A 485 -18.15 5.80 -5.70
C VAL A 485 -17.36 4.84 -6.60
N GLU A 486 -17.33 3.54 -6.29
CA GLU A 486 -16.68 2.53 -7.15
C GLU A 486 -17.31 2.49 -8.56
N THR A 487 -18.63 2.68 -8.64
CA THR A 487 -19.33 2.78 -9.93
C THR A 487 -18.86 4.02 -10.70
N ILE A 488 -18.85 5.20 -10.07
CA ILE A 488 -18.41 6.47 -10.67
C ILE A 488 -16.95 6.37 -11.14
N LEU A 489 -16.07 5.83 -10.29
CA LEU A 489 -14.67 5.63 -10.63
C LEU A 489 -14.51 4.66 -11.81
N SER A 490 -15.33 3.62 -11.89
CA SER A 490 -15.29 2.63 -12.98
C SER A 490 -15.78 3.19 -14.32
N LEU A 491 -16.58 4.26 -14.34
CA LEU A 491 -17.05 4.88 -15.59
C LEU A 491 -15.91 5.36 -16.49
N ARG A 492 -14.75 5.69 -15.91
CA ARG A 492 -13.56 6.14 -16.66
C ARG A 492 -13.10 5.12 -17.70
N PHE A 493 -13.34 3.83 -17.47
CA PHE A 493 -12.91 2.77 -18.39
C PHE A 493 -13.69 2.79 -19.71
N PHE A 494 -14.89 3.37 -19.75
CA PHE A 494 -15.68 3.48 -20.99
C PHE A 494 -15.15 4.56 -21.94
N ILE A 495 -14.30 5.47 -21.44
CA ILE A 495 -13.61 6.47 -22.26
C ILE A 495 -12.71 5.78 -23.29
N PHE A 496 -12.13 4.62 -22.98
CA PHE A 496 -11.30 3.87 -23.94
C PHE A 496 -12.09 3.41 -25.16
N GLN A 497 -13.24 2.77 -24.96
CA GLN A 497 -14.07 2.32 -26.08
C GLN A 497 -14.61 3.50 -26.87
N TYR A 498 -15.07 4.55 -26.18
CA TYR A 498 -15.50 5.77 -26.87
C TYR A 498 -14.36 6.36 -27.71
N GLY A 499 -13.22 6.67 -27.11
CA GLY A 499 -12.11 7.33 -27.79
C GLY A 499 -11.50 6.53 -28.94
N VAL A 500 -11.36 5.22 -28.77
CA VAL A 500 -10.75 4.35 -29.79
C VAL A 500 -11.70 4.11 -30.96
N VAL A 501 -12.99 3.88 -30.71
CA VAL A 501 -13.99 3.64 -31.78
C VAL A 501 -14.10 4.84 -32.72
N TYR A 502 -14.03 6.06 -32.19
CA TYR A 502 -14.04 7.29 -33.00
C TYR A 502 -12.74 7.54 -33.79
N LYS A 503 -11.67 6.76 -33.55
CA LYS A 503 -10.40 6.83 -34.30
C LYS A 503 -10.25 5.69 -35.32
N LEU A 504 -11.12 4.68 -35.32
CA LEU A 504 -11.05 3.56 -36.26
C LEU A 504 -11.21 4.06 -37.71
N ASN A 505 -10.37 3.56 -38.62
CA ASN A 505 -10.35 3.99 -40.03
C ASN A 505 -11.57 3.50 -40.83
N VAL A 506 -12.35 2.56 -40.27
CA VAL A 506 -13.46 1.84 -40.92
C VAL A 506 -14.64 2.75 -41.32
N HIS A 507 -14.77 3.95 -40.75
CA HIS A 507 -15.97 4.79 -40.94
C HIS A 507 -15.73 6.16 -41.61
N GLY A 508 -14.52 6.44 -42.11
CA GLY A 508 -14.25 7.69 -42.83
C GLY A 508 -14.60 8.94 -42.00
N SER A 509 -15.52 9.79 -42.49
CA SER A 509 -15.95 11.05 -41.84
C SER A 509 -17.22 10.95 -40.98
N ASP A 510 -17.89 9.79 -40.94
CA ASP A 510 -19.18 9.66 -40.26
C ASP A 510 -19.01 9.43 -38.75
N THR A 511 -19.15 10.51 -37.98
CA THR A 511 -19.02 10.53 -36.50
C THR A 511 -20.34 10.26 -35.77
N SER A 512 -21.24 9.48 -36.38
CA SER A 512 -22.57 9.25 -35.82
C SER A 512 -22.52 8.41 -34.53
N PHE A 513 -23.38 8.74 -33.56
CA PHE A 513 -23.53 7.97 -32.30
C PHE A 513 -23.89 6.49 -32.54
N ALA A 514 -24.40 6.16 -33.73
CA ALA A 514 -24.70 4.79 -34.13
C ALA A 514 -23.44 3.89 -34.17
N VAL A 515 -22.27 4.43 -34.53
CA VAL A 515 -21.00 3.68 -34.55
C VAL A 515 -20.63 3.20 -33.14
N TYR A 516 -20.81 4.07 -32.14
CA TYR A 516 -20.62 3.70 -30.75
C TYR A 516 -21.62 2.61 -30.31
N GLY A 517 -22.88 2.70 -30.74
CA GLY A 517 -23.89 1.66 -30.51
C GLY A 517 -23.51 0.30 -31.10
N TRP A 518 -23.01 0.26 -32.34
CA TRP A 518 -22.51 -0.98 -32.97
C TRP A 518 -21.32 -1.57 -32.24
N SER A 519 -20.43 -0.75 -31.67
CA SER A 519 -19.31 -1.24 -30.86
C SER A 519 -19.79 -1.97 -29.58
N TRP A 520 -20.88 -1.52 -28.97
CA TRP A 520 -21.51 -2.20 -27.83
C TRP A 520 -22.18 -3.52 -28.23
N ALA A 521 -22.80 -3.57 -29.41
CA ALA A 521 -23.33 -4.82 -29.96
C ALA A 521 -22.20 -5.85 -30.18
N ALA A 522 -21.08 -5.43 -30.79
CA ALA A 522 -19.90 -6.27 -30.97
C ALA A 522 -19.33 -6.76 -29.61
N PHE A 523 -19.24 -5.87 -28.62
CA PHE A 523 -18.81 -6.21 -27.28
C PHE A 523 -19.76 -7.22 -26.60
N ALA A 524 -21.08 -7.05 -26.76
CA ALA A 524 -22.08 -7.99 -26.24
C ALA A 524 -21.94 -9.38 -26.87
N VAL A 525 -21.68 -9.46 -28.18
CA VAL A 525 -21.41 -10.73 -28.87
C VAL A 525 -20.19 -11.43 -28.27
N ILE A 526 -19.09 -10.70 -27.99
CA ILE A 526 -17.90 -11.25 -27.34
C ILE A 526 -18.24 -11.82 -25.96
N LEU A 527 -19.05 -11.12 -25.16
CA LEU A 527 -19.50 -11.60 -23.84
C LEU A 527 -20.41 -12.84 -23.95
N VAL A 528 -21.28 -12.91 -24.95
CA VAL A 528 -22.13 -14.08 -25.21
C VAL A 528 -21.27 -15.28 -25.60
N ILE A 529 -20.32 -15.11 -26.51
CA ILE A 529 -19.37 -16.15 -26.91
C ILE A 529 -18.63 -16.67 -25.66
N PHE A 530 -18.10 -15.76 -24.84
CA PHE A 530 -17.43 -16.13 -23.59
C PHE A 530 -18.35 -16.91 -22.64
N LYS A 531 -19.62 -16.50 -22.51
CA LYS A 531 -20.62 -17.19 -21.69
C LYS A 531 -20.91 -18.60 -22.22
N VAL A 532 -21.00 -18.79 -23.54
CA VAL A 532 -21.15 -20.11 -24.17
C VAL A 532 -19.95 -21.00 -23.84
N PHE A 533 -18.73 -20.47 -23.96
CA PHE A 533 -17.51 -21.20 -23.57
C PHE A 533 -17.51 -21.60 -22.10
N ALA A 534 -17.90 -20.68 -21.20
CA ALA A 534 -17.98 -20.96 -19.77
C ALA A 534 -19.06 -22.02 -19.44
N PHE A 535 -20.20 -21.99 -20.15
CA PHE A 535 -21.28 -22.97 -19.97
C PHE A 535 -20.88 -24.37 -20.44
N ILE A 536 -20.15 -24.48 -21.56
CA ILE A 536 -19.57 -25.74 -22.05
C ILE A 536 -18.65 -26.37 -20.98
N GLN A 537 -17.96 -25.57 -20.16
CA GLN A 537 -17.13 -26.09 -19.07
C GLN A 537 -17.94 -26.75 -17.95
N LYS A 538 -19.21 -26.38 -17.77
CA LYS A 538 -20.08 -26.84 -16.67
C LYS A 538 -20.84 -28.13 -17.00
N ILE A 539 -21.21 -28.35 -18.27
CA ILE A 539 -22.05 -29.49 -18.70
C ILE A 539 -21.29 -30.82 -18.78
N SER A 540 -20.00 -30.82 -19.08
CA SER A 540 -19.27 -32.05 -19.43
C SER A 540 -18.37 -32.55 -18.28
N VAL A 541 -18.96 -33.24 -17.30
CA VAL A 541 -18.22 -33.90 -16.21
C VAL A 541 -17.68 -35.29 -16.61
N SER A 542 -18.24 -35.93 -17.65
CA SER A 542 -18.00 -37.36 -17.92
C SER A 542 -16.90 -37.68 -18.96
N PHE A 543 -16.62 -36.82 -19.96
CA PHE A 543 -15.62 -37.13 -21.00
C PHE A 543 -14.63 -35.98 -21.29
N ARG A 544 -13.39 -36.16 -20.83
CA ARG A 544 -12.30 -35.17 -20.97
C ARG A 544 -11.93 -34.85 -22.43
N LEU A 545 -12.06 -35.84 -23.34
CA LEU A 545 -11.75 -35.71 -24.77
C LEU A 545 -12.85 -34.93 -25.52
N VAL A 546 -14.12 -35.28 -25.29
CA VAL A 546 -15.30 -34.60 -25.86
C VAL A 546 -15.31 -33.13 -25.48
N ARG A 547 -14.97 -32.80 -24.22
CA ARG A 547 -14.80 -31.41 -23.78
C ARG A 547 -13.77 -30.64 -24.60
N ARG A 548 -12.58 -31.20 -24.80
CA ARG A 548 -11.50 -30.56 -25.58
C ARG A 548 -11.89 -30.41 -27.06
N PHE A 549 -12.61 -31.40 -27.60
CA PHE A 549 -13.11 -31.35 -28.96
C PHE A 549 -14.17 -30.26 -29.16
N ILE A 550 -15.17 -30.17 -28.28
CA ILE A 550 -16.19 -29.10 -28.31
C ILE A 550 -15.55 -27.73 -28.14
N GLN A 551 -14.55 -27.60 -27.27
CA GLN A 551 -13.78 -26.36 -27.10
C GLN A 551 -13.00 -25.98 -28.35
N GLY A 552 -12.33 -26.95 -28.99
CA GLY A 552 -11.63 -26.75 -30.26
C GLY A 552 -12.58 -26.33 -31.38
N LEU A 553 -13.74 -26.98 -31.49
CA LEU A 553 -14.76 -26.64 -32.48
C LEU A 553 -15.34 -25.24 -32.25
N ALA A 554 -15.70 -24.90 -31.00
CA ALA A 554 -16.19 -23.57 -30.67
C ALA A 554 -15.13 -22.48 -30.93
N LEU A 555 -13.85 -22.77 -30.67
CA LEU A 555 -12.75 -21.86 -30.98
C LEU A 555 -12.60 -21.64 -32.50
N LEU A 556 -12.65 -22.72 -33.29
CA LEU A 556 -12.62 -22.64 -34.76
C LEU A 556 -13.82 -21.87 -35.31
N VAL A 557 -15.03 -22.08 -34.77
CA VAL A 557 -16.23 -21.33 -35.17
C VAL A 557 -16.09 -19.84 -34.82
N SER A 558 -15.57 -19.52 -33.63
CA SER A 558 -15.32 -18.12 -33.26
C SER A 558 -14.24 -17.47 -34.12
N LEU A 559 -13.18 -18.20 -34.47
CA LEU A 559 -12.11 -17.72 -35.33
C LEU A 559 -12.61 -17.52 -36.77
N ALA A 560 -13.40 -18.45 -37.29
CA ALA A 560 -14.06 -18.31 -38.57
C ALA A 560 -15.01 -17.12 -38.58
N GLY A 561 -15.76 -16.89 -37.50
CA GLY A 561 -16.61 -15.70 -37.34
C GLY A 561 -15.83 -14.39 -37.36
N ILE A 562 -14.66 -14.33 -36.70
CA ILE A 562 -13.77 -13.17 -36.75
C ILE A 562 -13.20 -12.98 -38.15
N ILE A 563 -12.75 -14.06 -38.82
CA ILE A 563 -12.22 -13.99 -40.19
C ILE A 563 -13.30 -13.49 -41.15
N VAL A 564 -14.52 -14.01 -41.07
CA VAL A 564 -15.65 -13.54 -41.87
C VAL A 564 -15.99 -12.08 -41.57
N ALA A 565 -15.97 -11.66 -40.30
CA ALA A 565 -16.15 -10.26 -39.95
C ALA A 565 -15.05 -9.36 -40.54
N VAL A 566 -13.78 -9.79 -40.49
CA VAL A 566 -12.63 -9.05 -41.06
C VAL A 566 -12.62 -9.04 -42.59
N VAL A 567 -13.23 -10.02 -43.25
CA VAL A 567 -13.36 -10.04 -44.72
C VAL A 567 -14.56 -9.22 -45.19
N LEU A 568 -15.67 -9.23 -44.44
CA LEU A 568 -16.88 -8.48 -44.76
C LEU A 568 -16.80 -6.99 -44.38
N THR A 569 -15.86 -6.62 -43.50
CA THR A 569 -15.59 -5.23 -43.13
C THR A 569 -14.19 -4.87 -43.62
N GLU A 570 -13.94 -3.63 -44.03
CA GLU A 570 -12.60 -3.16 -44.40
C GLU A 570 -11.71 -2.94 -43.15
N LEU A 571 -11.67 -3.92 -42.23
CA LEU A 571 -10.89 -3.84 -40.99
C LEU A 571 -9.41 -4.06 -41.28
N SER A 572 -8.59 -3.06 -40.99
CA SER A 572 -7.14 -3.21 -41.02
C SER A 572 -6.63 -4.00 -39.80
N VAL A 573 -5.42 -4.56 -39.89
CA VAL A 573 -4.76 -5.21 -38.74
C VAL A 573 -4.62 -4.23 -37.57
N THR A 574 -4.38 -2.96 -37.85
CA THR A 574 -4.33 -1.89 -36.84
C THR A 574 -5.68 -1.66 -36.15
N ASP A 575 -6.79 -1.80 -36.85
CA ASP A 575 -8.13 -1.68 -36.27
C ASP A 575 -8.46 -2.87 -35.34
N ILE A 576 -7.93 -4.07 -35.62
CA ILE A 576 -8.06 -5.23 -34.73
C ILE A 576 -7.35 -4.97 -33.39
N PHE A 577 -6.13 -4.44 -33.42
CA PHE A 577 -5.40 -4.05 -32.20
C PHE A 577 -6.12 -2.92 -31.45
N ALA A 578 -6.68 -1.95 -32.16
CA ALA A 578 -7.49 -0.89 -31.58
C ALA A 578 -8.74 -1.45 -30.87
N CYS A 579 -9.45 -2.41 -31.47
CA CYS A 579 -10.58 -3.08 -30.82
C CYS A 579 -10.19 -3.79 -29.51
N VAL A 580 -9.01 -4.42 -29.45
CA VAL A 580 -8.50 -5.02 -28.20
C VAL A 580 -8.25 -3.94 -27.13
N LEU A 581 -7.65 -2.82 -27.51
CA LEU A 581 -7.42 -1.67 -26.61
C LEU A 581 -8.71 -0.99 -26.16
N ALA A 582 -9.80 -1.11 -26.93
CA ALA A 582 -11.13 -0.61 -26.59
C ALA A 582 -11.91 -1.55 -25.67
N PHE A 583 -11.91 -2.85 -25.95
CA PHE A 583 -12.76 -3.83 -25.26
C PHE A 583 -12.18 -4.38 -23.96
N LEU A 584 -10.85 -4.51 -23.84
CA LEU A 584 -10.23 -4.95 -22.58
C LEU A 584 -10.56 -4.01 -21.39
N PRO A 585 -10.41 -2.68 -21.51
CA PRO A 585 -10.68 -1.77 -20.40
C PRO A 585 -12.19 -1.68 -20.13
N THR A 586 -13.00 -1.72 -21.18
CA THR A 586 -14.47 -1.75 -21.08
C THR A 586 -14.94 -2.96 -20.30
N GLY A 587 -14.44 -4.16 -20.62
CA GLY A 587 -14.80 -5.36 -19.88
C GLY A 587 -14.31 -5.34 -18.44
N TRP A 588 -13.16 -4.72 -18.16
CA TRP A 588 -12.73 -4.45 -16.78
C TRP A 588 -13.65 -3.45 -16.05
N GLY A 589 -14.14 -2.41 -16.73
CA GLY A 589 -15.12 -1.47 -16.19
C GLY A 589 -16.44 -2.14 -15.85
N VAL A 590 -16.99 -2.96 -16.75
CA VAL A 590 -18.19 -3.77 -16.51
C VAL A 590 -17.97 -4.74 -15.34
N LEU A 591 -16.81 -5.39 -15.30
CA LEU A 591 -16.46 -6.29 -14.21
C LEU A 591 -16.40 -5.56 -12.86
N SER A 592 -15.79 -4.39 -12.81
CA SER A 592 -15.65 -3.57 -11.60
C SER A 592 -17.02 -3.12 -11.07
N ILE A 593 -17.92 -2.68 -11.96
CA ILE A 593 -19.31 -2.33 -11.62
C ILE A 593 -20.06 -3.58 -11.13
N ALA A 594 -19.92 -4.73 -11.79
CA ALA A 594 -20.55 -5.97 -11.36
C ALA A 594 -20.07 -6.43 -9.98
N CYS A 595 -18.79 -6.21 -9.66
CA CYS A 595 -18.22 -6.50 -8.33
C CYS A 595 -18.78 -5.56 -7.26
N ALA A 596 -18.89 -4.25 -7.55
CA ALA A 596 -19.50 -3.29 -6.63
C ALA A 596 -20.98 -3.65 -6.31
N TRP A 597 -21.72 -4.13 -7.31
CA TRP A 597 -23.13 -4.52 -7.18
C TRP A 597 -23.36 -6.02 -6.97
N LYS A 598 -22.39 -6.71 -6.34
CA LYS A 598 -22.41 -8.15 -6.06
C LYS A 598 -23.76 -8.70 -5.54
N PRO A 599 -24.46 -8.10 -4.56
CA PRO A 599 -25.74 -8.64 -4.08
C PRO A 599 -26.82 -8.67 -5.17
N THR A 600 -26.88 -7.65 -6.02
CA THR A 600 -27.84 -7.55 -7.12
C THR A 600 -27.51 -8.57 -8.21
N ILE A 601 -26.23 -8.69 -8.58
CA ILE A 601 -25.76 -9.66 -9.58
C ILE A 601 -25.97 -11.11 -9.11
N LYS A 602 -25.81 -11.40 -7.81
CA LYS A 602 -26.13 -12.70 -7.22
C LYS A 602 -27.63 -13.02 -7.34
N ARG A 603 -28.52 -12.04 -7.10
CA ARG A 603 -29.98 -12.23 -7.28
C ARG A 603 -30.37 -12.55 -8.72
N ILE A 604 -29.66 -11.97 -9.70
CA ILE A 604 -29.89 -12.22 -11.14
C ILE A 604 -29.26 -13.56 -11.59
N GLY A 605 -28.48 -14.23 -10.74
CA GLY A 605 -27.85 -15.51 -11.07
C GLY A 605 -26.62 -15.40 -11.98
N MET A 606 -26.10 -14.19 -12.22
CA MET A 606 -24.97 -13.95 -13.12
C MET A 606 -23.60 -13.98 -12.43
N TRP A 607 -23.55 -14.16 -11.11
CA TRP A 607 -22.30 -14.11 -10.33
C TRP A 607 -21.25 -15.12 -10.80
N GLU A 608 -21.66 -16.32 -11.20
CA GLU A 608 -20.76 -17.35 -11.72
C GLU A 608 -20.06 -16.91 -13.02
N SER A 609 -20.78 -16.20 -13.91
CA SER A 609 -20.20 -15.64 -15.13
C SER A 609 -19.24 -14.47 -14.84
N VAL A 610 -19.59 -13.62 -13.87
CA VAL A 610 -18.72 -12.55 -13.41
C VAL A 610 -17.44 -13.12 -12.79
N ARG A 611 -17.55 -14.18 -12.00
CA ARG A 611 -16.41 -14.90 -11.43
C ARG A 611 -15.52 -15.51 -12.50
N SER A 612 -16.08 -16.17 -13.52
CA SER A 612 -15.27 -16.72 -14.61
C SER A 612 -14.55 -15.64 -15.41
N LEU A 613 -15.21 -14.50 -15.64
CA LEU A 613 -14.61 -13.35 -16.32
C LEU A 613 -13.49 -12.74 -15.49
N ALA A 614 -13.71 -12.51 -14.19
CA ALA A 614 -12.67 -12.03 -13.26
C ALA A 614 -11.43 -12.91 -13.28
N ARG A 615 -11.63 -14.24 -13.25
CA ARG A 615 -10.54 -15.21 -13.32
C ARG A 615 -9.74 -15.09 -14.61
N LEU A 616 -10.40 -14.84 -15.74
CA LEU A 616 -9.72 -14.64 -17.03
C LEU A 616 -8.87 -13.37 -17.02
N TYR A 617 -9.39 -12.25 -16.51
CA TYR A 617 -8.61 -11.02 -16.40
C TYR A 617 -7.40 -11.20 -15.47
N ASP A 618 -7.59 -11.82 -14.31
CA ASP A 618 -6.50 -12.09 -13.39
C ASP A 618 -5.46 -13.06 -13.99
N ALA A 619 -5.91 -14.07 -14.74
CA ALA A 619 -5.04 -14.97 -15.51
C ALA A 619 -4.21 -14.20 -16.53
N GLY A 620 -4.84 -13.34 -17.34
CA GLY A 620 -4.17 -12.53 -18.35
C GLY A 620 -3.16 -11.57 -17.74
N MET A 621 -3.55 -10.85 -16.69
CA MET A 621 -2.65 -9.96 -15.95
C MET A 621 -1.47 -10.73 -15.35
N GLY A 622 -1.72 -11.88 -14.70
CA GLY A 622 -0.67 -12.71 -14.13
C GLY A 622 0.31 -13.21 -15.18
N MET A 623 -0.17 -13.64 -16.35
CA MET A 623 0.69 -14.04 -17.48
C MET A 623 1.55 -12.89 -18.01
N LEU A 624 0.96 -11.69 -18.17
CA LEU A 624 1.69 -10.52 -18.66
C LEU A 624 2.82 -10.08 -17.72
N ILE A 625 2.61 -10.22 -16.40
CA ILE A 625 3.64 -9.92 -15.39
C ILE A 625 4.66 -11.05 -15.29
N PHE A 626 4.21 -12.30 -15.39
CA PHE A 626 5.08 -13.47 -15.29
C PHE A 626 6.02 -13.63 -16.50
N LEU A 627 5.58 -13.27 -17.70
CA LEU A 627 6.36 -13.45 -18.93
C LEU A 627 7.73 -12.74 -18.89
N PRO A 628 7.84 -11.43 -18.53
CA PRO A 628 9.13 -10.79 -18.33
C PRO A 628 9.99 -11.48 -17.28
N VAL A 629 9.40 -11.92 -16.15
CA VAL A 629 10.13 -12.63 -15.09
C VAL A 629 10.72 -13.94 -15.63
N ALA A 630 9.94 -14.69 -16.41
CA ALA A 630 10.39 -15.91 -17.06
C ALA A 630 11.50 -15.65 -18.10
N LEU A 631 11.39 -14.57 -18.88
CA LEU A 631 12.43 -14.17 -19.84
C LEU A 631 13.74 -13.81 -19.13
N PHE A 632 13.68 -13.04 -18.03
CA PHE A 632 14.87 -12.71 -17.25
C PHE A 632 15.50 -13.93 -16.57
N SER A 633 14.71 -14.95 -16.24
CA SER A 633 15.24 -16.22 -15.70
C SER A 633 16.13 -17.01 -16.66
N LEU A 634 16.09 -16.68 -17.96
CA LEU A 634 16.97 -17.27 -18.97
C LEU A 634 18.42 -16.78 -18.84
N PHE A 635 18.63 -15.66 -18.14
CA PHE A 635 19.94 -15.04 -17.96
C PHE A 635 20.49 -15.34 -16.56
N PRO A 636 21.48 -16.25 -16.42
CA PRO A 636 21.95 -16.69 -15.11
C PRO A 636 22.50 -15.55 -14.24
N PHE A 637 23.09 -14.52 -14.88
CA PHE A 637 23.69 -13.38 -14.19
C PHE A 637 22.70 -12.56 -13.34
N VAL A 638 21.41 -12.58 -13.69
CA VAL A 638 20.38 -11.79 -12.99
C VAL A 638 20.18 -12.34 -11.58
N SER A 639 20.22 -13.67 -11.41
CA SER A 639 20.09 -14.32 -10.11
C SER A 639 21.33 -14.17 -9.21
N THR A 640 22.49 -13.88 -9.79
CA THR A 640 23.75 -13.67 -9.05
C THR A 640 23.91 -12.26 -8.50
N PHE A 641 23.18 -11.27 -9.03
CA PHE A 641 23.10 -9.97 -8.36
C PHE A 641 22.45 -10.19 -6.99
N ARG A 642 23.17 -9.88 -5.92
CA ARG A 642 22.59 -9.78 -4.58
C ARG A 642 22.72 -8.34 -4.14
N HIS A 643 21.59 -7.67 -3.95
CA HIS A 643 21.54 -6.39 -3.24
C HIS A 643 21.71 -6.67 -1.73
N VAL A 644 22.92 -7.08 -1.33
CA VAL A 644 23.33 -7.10 0.08
C VAL A 644 23.61 -5.67 0.50
#